data_AF-A0A8C7BG86-F1
#
_entry.id   AF-A0A8C7BG86-F1
#
_cell.length_a   1.000
_cell.length_b   1.000
_cell.length_c   1.000
_cell.angle_alpha   90.00
_cell.angle_beta   90.00
_cell.angle_gamma   90.00
#
_symmetry.space_group_name_H-M   'P 1'
#
loop_
_entity.id
_entity.type
_entity.pdbx_description
1 polymer ?
#
loop_
_entity_poly.entity_id
_entity_poly.type
_entity_poly.pdbx_seq_one_letter_code
_entity_poly.pdbx_strand_id
1 'polypeptide(L)'
;MAELPASEMPGDPALCSGRFTISTLLGGEEPPPPTAYDSSHLTHGSTFYMRTFGYNTVDVVPAYEHYANSALPGEPRKVRPTLADLHSFLKQEGSHLHALAFDSRPSHEMTDGLVEDEGGTSSEKNPGEPVRFGWVKGVMIRCMLNIWGVILYLRLPWITAQAGIVLTWIIILLSVTVTSITGLSISAISTNGKVKSGGTYFLISRSLGPELGGSIGLIFAFANAVGVAMHTVGFAETVRDLLQEYGTPIVDPINDIRIIGVVTVTVLLAISLAGMEWESKAQVLFFLVIMVSFANYLVGTLIPPSEDKASKGFFSYRADIFVQNLVPDWRGADGSFFGMFSIFFPSATGILAGANISGDLKDPAVAIPKGTLMAIFWTTVSYLAISATIGSCVVRDASGVLNDTVTPGSGACEGLACGYGWNFTECAHQHNCHYGLINYYQTMSMVSGFAPLITAGIFGATLSSALACLVSAAKVFQCLCEDQLYPLIGFFGKGYGKNKEPVRGYLLAYAIAVAFIIIAELNTIAPIISNFFLCSYALINFSCFHASITNSPGWRPSFRYYSKWAALFGAVISVVIMFLLTWWAALIAIGVVLFLLLYVIYKKPEVNWGSSVQAGSYNLALSYSVGLNEVEDHIKNYRPQCLVLTGPPNFRPALVDFVGTFTRNLSLMVCGHVLIGPRKQRMPELRLIANGHTKWLNKRRIKAFYSDVIAEDLRSGVQILMQAAGLGRMKPNILVVGFKKNWQSAHPATVEDYIGILHDAFDFNYGVCVLRMREGLNVSEVMQAHINPVFDPVFDPAEGSKEASTRGARPSVSGTLDPEALGREEQASTIFQSEQGKKSIDIYWLFDDGGLTLLIPYLLGRKKRWSKCRIRVFVGGQINRMDQERKALISLLSKFRLGFHEVHILPDINQKPRAEHTKRFEDMIAPFRLNDGFKDEATVTEMRQDCPWKISDEEINKNRVKSLRQVRLNEILQDSSRDAALVVITLPIGRKGKCPSSLYMAWLETLSQDLRPPVILIRGNQENVLTFYCQ
;
A
#
# COMPACT_ATOMS: atom_id res chain seq x y z
N MET A 1 28.91 -18.16 -63.13
CA MET A 1 29.42 -19.50 -62.79
C MET A 1 28.25 -20.24 -62.16
N ALA A 2 27.32 -20.82 -62.91
CA ALA A 2 27.36 -21.81 -64.01
C ALA A 2 26.39 -22.90 -63.50
N GLU A 3 25.09 -22.79 -63.79
CA GLU A 3 24.39 -23.32 -64.97
C GLU A 3 23.87 -24.76 -64.78
N LEU A 4 22.54 -24.86 -64.75
CA LEU A 4 21.64 -26.01 -65.02
C LEU A 4 21.79 -26.47 -66.51
N PRO A 5 21.20 -27.59 -67.05
CA PRO A 5 19.78 -28.00 -66.84
C PRO A 5 19.29 -29.46 -67.15
N ALA A 6 17.97 -29.65 -66.90
CA ALA A 6 16.94 -30.39 -67.67
C ALA A 6 16.96 -31.94 -67.77
N SER A 7 15.87 -32.69 -68.00
CA SER A 7 14.40 -32.68 -67.71
C SER A 7 13.78 -33.86 -68.50
N GLU A 8 12.80 -34.60 -67.96
CA GLU A 8 11.47 -34.88 -68.57
C GLU A 8 10.68 -36.04 -67.92
N MET A 9 9.38 -35.77 -67.80
CA MET A 9 8.20 -36.49 -67.26
C MET A 9 7.57 -37.41 -68.34
N PRO A 10 6.54 -38.29 -68.12
CA PRO A 10 5.21 -38.00 -67.52
C PRO A 10 4.60 -39.17 -66.68
N GLY A 11 3.47 -39.09 -65.99
CA GLY A 11 2.41 -38.11 -65.80
C GLY A 11 1.38 -38.65 -64.78
N ASP A 12 0.53 -37.78 -64.26
CA ASP A 12 -0.73 -38.08 -63.53
C ASP A 12 -1.90 -38.09 -64.56
N PRO A 13 -3.13 -38.64 -64.33
CA PRO A 13 -3.90 -38.53 -63.06
C PRO A 13 -4.90 -39.68 -62.69
N ALA A 14 -5.53 -39.50 -61.52
CA ALA A 14 -6.95 -39.77 -61.20
C ALA A 14 -7.36 -41.00 -60.32
N LEU A 15 -8.00 -40.65 -59.19
CA LEU A 15 -9.20 -41.21 -58.54
C LEU A 15 -9.53 -42.72 -58.68
N CYS A 16 -9.63 -43.44 -57.55
CA CYS A 16 -10.91 -43.86 -56.94
C CYS A 16 -10.74 -44.87 -55.79
N SER A 17 -11.39 -44.57 -54.66
CA SER A 17 -12.15 -45.44 -53.74
C SER A 17 -11.75 -46.92 -53.55
N GLY A 18 -11.42 -47.27 -52.30
CA GLY A 18 -11.39 -48.65 -51.82
C GLY A 18 -11.43 -48.75 -50.29
N ARG A 19 -12.64 -48.72 -49.71
CA ARG A 19 -12.92 -49.05 -48.30
C ARG A 19 -12.55 -50.50 -48.00
N PHE A 20 -11.88 -50.76 -46.88
CA PHE A 20 -11.90 -52.06 -46.21
C PHE A 20 -12.09 -51.90 -44.69
N THR A 21 -13.24 -52.35 -44.22
CA THR A 21 -13.62 -52.59 -42.82
C THR A 21 -13.29 -54.04 -42.45
N ILE A 22 -12.69 -54.27 -41.28
CA ILE A 22 -12.62 -55.61 -40.68
C ILE A 22 -13.01 -55.52 -39.20
N SER A 23 -14.16 -56.12 -38.88
CA SER A 23 -14.57 -56.54 -37.56
C SER A 23 -14.56 -58.08 -37.54
N THR A 24 -13.79 -58.63 -36.59
CA THR A 24 -14.00 -59.90 -35.85
C THR A 24 -14.36 -61.20 -36.59
N LEU A 25 -13.51 -62.23 -36.44
CA LEU A 25 -13.87 -63.65 -36.53
C LEU A 25 -13.45 -64.39 -35.25
N LEU A 26 -14.44 -64.99 -34.58
CA LEU A 26 -14.35 -66.14 -33.68
C LEU A 26 -15.40 -67.14 -34.22
N GLY A 27 -15.08 -68.44 -34.29
CA GLY A 27 -15.95 -69.50 -34.80
C GLY A 27 -16.44 -70.49 -33.73
N GLY A 28 -17.55 -71.17 -34.06
CA GLY A 28 -18.25 -72.29 -33.37
C GLY A 28 -19.78 -72.10 -33.44
N GLU A 29 -20.50 -72.59 -34.48
CA GLU A 29 -21.32 -73.85 -34.58
C GLU A 29 -22.47 -73.93 -33.54
N GLU A 30 -23.77 -74.16 -33.78
CA GLU A 30 -24.69 -74.56 -34.89
C GLU A 30 -26.17 -74.39 -34.34
N PRO A 31 -27.32 -74.85 -34.93
CA PRO A 31 -28.18 -74.32 -36.00
C PRO A 31 -29.67 -73.93 -35.58
N PRO A 32 -30.58 -73.53 -36.53
CA PRO A 32 -31.78 -72.65 -36.32
C PRO A 32 -33.17 -73.29 -36.74
N PRO A 33 -34.26 -72.61 -37.22
CA PRO A 33 -35.15 -71.49 -36.79
C PRO A 33 -36.70 -71.91 -36.78
N PRO A 34 -37.76 -71.05 -36.88
CA PRO A 34 -38.11 -70.27 -38.09
C PRO A 34 -38.59 -68.80 -37.90
N THR A 35 -38.40 -68.07 -39.00
CA THR A 35 -38.91 -66.78 -39.57
C THR A 35 -40.42 -66.50 -39.38
N ALA A 36 -41.02 -65.30 -39.58
CA ALA A 36 -40.67 -63.90 -39.89
C ALA A 36 -41.99 -63.09 -39.82
N TYR A 37 -41.96 -61.76 -39.61
CA TYR A 37 -42.74 -60.77 -40.39
C TYR A 37 -42.37 -59.31 -40.02
N ASP A 38 -41.96 -58.60 -41.07
CA ASP A 38 -41.95 -57.17 -41.43
C ASP A 38 -41.65 -55.99 -40.50
N SER A 39 -40.90 -55.09 -41.15
CA SER A 39 -40.29 -53.83 -40.77
C SER A 39 -41.26 -52.65 -40.66
N SER A 40 -41.05 -51.80 -39.66
CA SER A 40 -40.68 -50.37 -39.81
C SER A 40 -40.93 -49.66 -38.47
N HIS A 41 -39.90 -48.99 -37.93
CA HIS A 41 -39.95 -47.75 -37.13
C HIS A 41 -38.70 -47.61 -36.22
N LEU A 42 -38.04 -46.44 -36.36
CA LEU A 42 -37.19 -45.75 -35.37
C LEU A 42 -35.80 -46.33 -35.03
N THR A 43 -34.80 -45.89 -35.80
CA THR A 43 -33.39 -45.78 -35.36
C THR A 43 -33.14 -44.42 -34.71
N HIS A 44 -33.12 -44.35 -33.38
CA HIS A 44 -32.33 -43.38 -32.61
C HIS A 44 -32.12 -43.95 -31.19
N GLY A 45 -31.01 -44.65 -31.00
CA GLY A 45 -30.67 -45.27 -29.73
C GLY A 45 -29.22 -45.74 -29.72
N SER A 46 -28.28 -44.82 -29.53
CA SER A 46 -26.91 -45.17 -29.11
C SER A 46 -26.54 -44.38 -27.87
N THR A 47 -26.67 -45.04 -26.73
CA THR A 47 -26.26 -44.61 -25.40
C THR A 47 -24.73 -44.50 -25.29
N PHE A 48 -24.25 -43.43 -24.63
CA PHE A 48 -22.84 -43.15 -24.29
C PHE A 48 -22.22 -44.19 -23.35
N TYR A 49 -21.95 -45.41 -23.81
CA TYR A 49 -21.17 -46.40 -23.07
C TYR A 49 -19.89 -46.73 -23.83
N MET A 50 -18.75 -46.25 -23.33
CA MET A 50 -17.42 -46.68 -23.80
C MET A 50 -16.87 -47.75 -22.84
N ARG A 51 -16.14 -48.75 -23.38
CA ARG A 51 -15.60 -49.86 -22.58
C ARG A 51 -14.24 -49.50 -21.99
N THR A 52 -14.21 -48.81 -20.84
CA THR A 52 -12.97 -48.45 -20.12
C THR A 52 -12.59 -49.56 -19.15
N PHE A 53 -11.36 -50.06 -19.24
CA PHE A 53 -10.88 -51.18 -18.42
C PHE A 53 -11.78 -52.44 -18.50
N GLY A 54 -12.43 -52.72 -19.63
CA GLY A 54 -13.25 -53.92 -19.83
C GLY A 54 -14.73 -53.83 -19.42
N TYR A 55 -15.17 -52.71 -18.85
CA TYR A 55 -16.56 -52.47 -18.38
C TYR A 55 -17.18 -51.21 -19.00
N ASN A 56 -18.53 -51.13 -19.00
CA ASN A 56 -19.26 -49.95 -19.48
C ASN A 56 -19.20 -48.82 -18.45
N THR A 57 -18.32 -47.83 -18.66
CA THR A 57 -18.27 -46.62 -17.82
C THR A 57 -18.27 -45.37 -18.68
N VAL A 58 -18.81 -44.26 -18.16
CA VAL A 58 -18.79 -42.96 -18.85
C VAL A 58 -17.42 -42.27 -18.69
N ASP A 59 -16.64 -42.63 -17.66
CA ASP A 59 -15.29 -42.11 -17.46
C ASP A 59 -14.30 -42.64 -18.54
N VAL A 60 -13.48 -41.74 -19.08
CA VAL A 60 -12.51 -42.01 -20.14
C VAL A 60 -11.07 -41.97 -19.60
N VAL A 61 -10.20 -42.82 -20.13
CA VAL A 61 -8.75 -42.84 -19.84
C VAL A 61 -8.07 -41.69 -20.60
N PRO A 62 -6.97 -41.11 -20.10
CA PRO A 62 -6.27 -40.05 -20.82
C PRO A 62 -5.78 -40.46 -22.21
N ALA A 63 -6.07 -39.64 -23.21
CA ALA A 63 -5.70 -39.87 -24.60
C ALA A 63 -5.23 -38.57 -25.28
N TYR A 64 -4.38 -38.69 -26.30
CA TYR A 64 -3.84 -37.55 -27.05
C TYR A 64 -4.92 -36.64 -27.66
N GLU A 65 -5.99 -37.24 -28.19
CA GLU A 65 -7.10 -36.56 -28.88
C GLU A 65 -7.84 -35.55 -27.98
N HIS A 66 -7.86 -35.74 -26.65
CA HIS A 66 -8.55 -34.83 -25.73
C HIS A 66 -7.82 -33.49 -25.52
N TYR A 67 -6.54 -33.42 -25.91
CA TYR A 67 -5.67 -32.27 -25.69
C TYR A 67 -5.20 -31.60 -26.99
N ALA A 68 -5.55 -32.19 -28.15
CA ALA A 68 -5.28 -31.65 -29.47
C ALA A 68 -6.47 -30.80 -29.94
N ASN A 69 -6.30 -29.48 -30.04
CA ASN A 69 -7.35 -28.58 -30.56
C ASN A 69 -7.46 -28.56 -32.10
N SER A 70 -6.73 -29.41 -32.83
CA SER A 70 -6.79 -29.48 -34.30
C SER A 70 -7.45 -30.79 -34.75
N ALA A 71 -8.45 -30.69 -35.63
CA ALA A 71 -9.05 -31.83 -36.32
C ALA A 71 -8.48 -31.90 -37.74
N LEU A 72 -8.12 -33.12 -38.19
CA LEU A 72 -7.98 -33.41 -39.62
C LEU A 72 -9.40 -33.40 -40.25
N PRO A 73 -9.59 -32.82 -41.44
CA PRO A 73 -10.91 -32.77 -42.08
C PRO A 73 -11.45 -34.19 -42.31
N GLY A 74 -12.59 -34.53 -41.68
CA GLY A 74 -13.35 -35.76 -41.97
C GLY A 74 -13.41 -36.83 -40.87
N GLU A 75 -12.69 -36.70 -39.75
CA GLU A 75 -12.85 -37.63 -38.60
C GLU A 75 -13.87 -37.10 -37.55
N PRO A 76 -14.77 -37.95 -37.03
CA PRO A 76 -15.68 -37.56 -35.96
C PRO A 76 -14.89 -37.25 -34.67
N ARG A 77 -15.04 -36.03 -34.15
CA ARG A 77 -14.36 -35.55 -32.95
C ARG A 77 -14.73 -36.42 -31.74
N LYS A 78 -13.77 -37.13 -31.13
CA LYS A 78 -13.97 -37.75 -29.80
C LYS A 78 -13.94 -36.64 -28.75
N VAL A 79 -15.10 -36.32 -28.18
CA VAL A 79 -15.25 -35.25 -27.17
C VAL A 79 -15.26 -35.85 -25.77
N ARG A 80 -14.56 -35.20 -24.83
CA ARG A 80 -14.56 -35.58 -23.41
C ARG A 80 -15.97 -35.33 -22.81
N PRO A 81 -16.53 -36.26 -22.01
CA PRO A 81 -17.76 -36.01 -21.27
C PRO A 81 -17.62 -34.80 -20.34
N THR A 82 -18.64 -33.94 -20.27
CA THR A 82 -18.62 -32.81 -19.34
C THR A 82 -18.74 -33.29 -17.90
N LEU A 83 -18.38 -32.45 -16.94
CA LEU A 83 -18.55 -32.77 -15.52
C LEU A 83 -20.02 -33.03 -15.17
N ALA A 84 -20.94 -32.30 -15.80
CA ALA A 84 -22.38 -32.49 -15.68
C ALA A 84 -22.82 -33.88 -16.19
N ASP A 85 -22.30 -34.34 -17.34
CA ASP A 85 -22.60 -35.68 -17.92
C ASP A 85 -22.10 -36.82 -17.02
N LEU A 86 -21.00 -36.59 -16.30
CA LEU A 86 -20.42 -37.55 -15.36
C LEU A 86 -21.22 -37.63 -14.06
N HIS A 87 -21.88 -36.55 -13.68
CA HIS A 87 -22.53 -36.35 -12.37
C HIS A 87 -24.06 -36.52 -12.40
N SER A 88 -24.77 -36.12 -13.47
CA SER A 88 -26.25 -36.16 -13.61
C SER A 88 -26.74 -36.47 -15.04
N PHE A 89 -28.01 -36.91 -15.18
CA PHE A 89 -28.66 -37.16 -16.48
C PHE A 89 -29.72 -36.08 -16.70
N LEU A 90 -29.43 -35.03 -17.45
CA LEU A 90 -30.45 -34.08 -17.88
C LEU A 90 -31.07 -34.57 -19.20
N LYS A 91 -32.35 -34.90 -19.14
CA LYS A 91 -33.18 -35.15 -20.31
C LYS A 91 -33.26 -33.82 -21.08
N GLN A 92 -32.66 -33.76 -22.26
CA GLN A 92 -32.76 -32.62 -23.16
C GLN A 92 -34.13 -32.69 -23.83
N GLU A 93 -35.14 -32.02 -23.28
CA GLU A 93 -36.34 -31.65 -24.02
C GLU A 93 -36.12 -30.28 -24.68
N GLY A 94 -36.44 -30.22 -25.96
CA GLY A 94 -36.12 -29.14 -26.87
C GLY A 94 -36.80 -27.81 -26.54
N SER A 95 -36.08 -26.77 -26.93
CA SER A 95 -36.43 -25.35 -27.07
C SER A 95 -37.89 -25.06 -27.46
N HIS A 96 -38.49 -24.08 -26.76
CA HIS A 96 -39.29 -23.06 -27.45
C HIS A 96 -38.78 -21.66 -27.06
N LEU A 97 -38.17 -21.02 -28.05
CA LEU A 97 -37.94 -19.58 -28.14
C LEU A 97 -39.31 -18.87 -28.17
N HIS A 98 -39.52 -17.86 -27.34
CA HIS A 98 -40.36 -16.73 -27.72
C HIS A 98 -39.69 -15.43 -27.26
N ALA A 99 -39.21 -14.70 -28.26
CA ALA A 99 -38.85 -13.30 -28.13
C ALA A 99 -40.13 -12.46 -28.09
N LEU A 100 -40.23 -11.54 -27.14
CA LEU A 100 -41.04 -10.33 -27.29
C LEU A 100 -40.25 -9.14 -26.77
N ALA A 101 -40.01 -8.21 -27.68
CA ALA A 101 -39.51 -6.87 -27.44
C ALA A 101 -40.57 -6.03 -26.72
N PHE A 102 -40.16 -5.05 -25.91
CA PHE A 102 -40.92 -3.81 -25.78
C PHE A 102 -40.02 -2.62 -25.47
N ASP A 103 -40.32 -1.54 -26.18
CA ASP A 103 -39.66 -0.25 -26.22
C ASP A 103 -40.34 0.76 -25.26
N SER A 104 -39.67 1.89 -25.12
CA SER A 104 -39.73 3.07 -24.25
C SER A 104 -41.07 3.80 -23.91
N ARG A 105 -41.20 4.22 -22.62
CA ARG A 105 -41.64 5.53 -21.97
C ARG A 105 -42.98 6.23 -22.38
N PRO A 106 -43.49 7.31 -21.71
CA PRO A 106 -43.49 7.82 -20.30
C PRO A 106 -44.90 8.34 -19.78
N SER A 107 -45.04 8.72 -18.49
CA SER A 107 -45.85 9.87 -17.92
C SER A 107 -46.15 9.69 -16.41
N HIS A 108 -45.61 10.54 -15.51
CA HIS A 108 -46.22 11.74 -14.83
C HIS A 108 -47.29 11.44 -13.75
N GLU A 109 -46.93 11.63 -12.46
CA GLU A 109 -47.42 12.62 -11.47
C GLU A 109 -48.79 12.28 -10.84
N MET A 110 -48.98 12.29 -9.51
CA MET A 110 -48.98 13.47 -8.64
C MET A 110 -48.93 13.07 -7.14
N THR A 111 -48.53 14.05 -6.35
CA THR A 111 -48.20 14.21 -4.91
C THR A 111 -49.30 13.99 -3.86
N ASP A 112 -48.88 13.64 -2.64
CA ASP A 112 -48.98 14.43 -1.38
C ASP A 112 -48.24 13.63 -0.28
N GLY A 113 -47.43 14.16 0.64
CA GLY A 113 -47.29 15.52 1.13
C GLY A 113 -47.50 15.51 2.65
N LEU A 114 -46.46 15.19 3.44
CA LEU A 114 -46.40 15.57 4.87
C LEU A 114 -44.93 15.85 5.27
N VAL A 115 -44.72 17.12 5.62
CA VAL A 115 -43.52 17.72 6.21
C VAL A 115 -43.68 17.68 7.72
N GLU A 116 -42.67 17.22 8.46
CA GLU A 116 -42.35 17.78 9.76
C GLU A 116 -40.84 17.99 9.87
N ASP A 117 -40.54 19.17 10.41
CA ASP A 117 -39.27 19.85 10.57
C ASP A 117 -38.68 19.54 11.96
N GLU A 118 -37.51 20.10 12.22
CA GLU A 118 -36.75 20.14 13.47
C GLU A 118 -35.82 18.95 13.76
N GLY A 119 -34.57 19.15 14.19
CA GLY A 119 -33.88 20.38 14.52
C GLY A 119 -32.40 20.07 14.69
N GLY A 120 -31.57 20.92 14.09
CA GLY A 120 -30.13 20.91 14.31
C GLY A 120 -29.84 21.17 15.77
N THR A 121 -29.19 20.21 16.43
CA THR A 121 -28.67 20.39 17.78
C THR A 121 -27.53 21.39 17.75
N SER A 122 -27.86 22.61 18.17
CA SER A 122 -26.93 23.65 18.57
C SER A 122 -25.97 23.10 19.63
N SER A 123 -24.67 23.14 19.34
CA SER A 123 -23.63 22.87 20.33
C SER A 123 -23.80 23.79 21.54
N GLU A 124 -24.08 23.18 22.69
CA GLU A 124 -23.88 23.81 23.99
C GLU A 124 -22.40 24.16 24.15
N LYS A 125 -22.14 25.43 24.47
CA LYS A 125 -20.83 25.93 24.87
C LYS A 125 -20.58 25.48 26.31
N ASN A 126 -19.61 24.58 26.49
CA ASN A 126 -18.90 24.44 27.75
C ASN A 126 -18.11 25.75 28.03
N PRO A 127 -18.18 26.33 29.23
CA PRO A 127 -17.37 27.48 29.59
C PRO A 127 -15.96 27.00 29.94
N GLY A 128 -14.95 27.62 29.32
CA GLY A 128 -13.54 27.38 29.64
C GLY A 128 -12.58 27.27 28.45
N GLU A 129 -13.00 27.58 27.22
CA GLU A 129 -12.03 27.65 26.12
C GLU A 129 -11.25 28.97 26.13
N PRO A 130 -9.90 28.93 26.01
CA PRO A 130 -9.08 30.14 25.90
C PRO A 130 -9.46 30.92 24.63
N VAL A 131 -9.32 32.25 24.69
CA VAL A 131 -9.66 33.18 23.61
C VAL A 131 -8.85 32.85 22.35
N ARG A 132 -9.47 32.23 21.34
CA ARG A 132 -8.83 31.87 20.07
C ARG A 132 -8.60 33.10 19.17
N PHE A 133 -7.48 33.12 18.45
CA PHE A 133 -7.09 34.25 17.61
C PHE A 133 -7.83 34.29 16.26
N GLY A 134 -8.07 35.50 15.74
CA GLY A 134 -8.55 35.73 14.37
C GLY A 134 -7.41 35.72 13.34
N TRP A 135 -7.75 35.81 12.05
CA TRP A 135 -6.78 35.67 10.94
C TRP A 135 -5.72 36.79 10.88
N VAL A 136 -6.08 38.03 11.25
CA VAL A 136 -5.14 39.17 11.25
C VAL A 136 -4.07 38.99 12.32
N LYS A 137 -4.49 38.83 13.58
CA LYS A 137 -3.59 38.70 14.73
C LYS A 137 -2.86 37.36 14.76
N GLY A 138 -3.57 36.27 14.45
CA GLY A 138 -3.04 34.91 14.56
C GLY A 138 -2.16 34.49 13.38
N VAL A 139 -2.48 34.92 12.15
CA VAL A 139 -1.78 34.43 10.95
C VAL A 139 -1.00 35.57 10.29
N MET A 140 -1.67 36.64 9.87
CA MET A 140 -1.05 37.69 9.04
C MET A 140 0.12 38.37 9.75
N ILE A 141 -0.09 38.89 10.97
CA ILE A 141 0.96 39.57 11.74
C ILE A 141 2.13 38.62 12.04
N ARG A 142 1.85 37.36 12.40
CA ARG A 142 2.90 36.35 12.65
C ARG A 142 3.73 36.04 11.40
N CYS A 143 3.07 35.85 10.26
CA CYS A 143 3.79 35.63 9.00
C CYS A 143 4.60 36.87 8.60
N MET A 144 4.06 38.09 8.76
CA MET A 144 4.80 39.32 8.45
C MET A 144 6.04 39.50 9.32
N LEU A 145 5.94 39.25 10.63
CA LEU A 145 7.07 39.30 11.56
C LEU A 145 8.19 38.33 11.19
N ASN A 146 7.84 37.10 10.79
CA ASN A 146 8.83 36.09 10.42
C ASN A 146 9.41 36.29 9.01
N ILE A 147 8.71 36.99 8.12
CA ILE A 147 9.22 37.36 6.79
C ILE A 147 10.16 38.57 6.93
N TRP A 148 9.75 39.60 7.69
CA TRP A 148 10.59 40.75 8.01
C TRP A 148 11.69 40.40 9.02
N GLY A 149 12.75 39.78 8.52
CA GLY A 149 13.94 39.46 9.29
C GLY A 149 15.07 40.48 9.12
N VAL A 150 16.26 40.05 9.55
CA VAL A 150 17.51 40.83 9.48
C VAL A 150 17.85 41.32 8.07
N ILE A 151 17.58 40.49 7.05
CA ILE A 151 17.96 40.76 5.66
C ILE A 151 17.32 42.04 5.15
N LEU A 152 16.10 42.37 5.60
CA LEU A 152 15.39 43.57 5.18
C LEU A 152 16.20 44.84 5.48
N TYR A 153 16.77 44.94 6.68
CA TYR A 153 17.45 46.15 7.14
C TYR A 153 18.94 46.17 6.75
N LEU A 154 19.63 45.04 6.90
CA LEU A 154 21.10 44.98 6.77
C LEU A 154 21.60 44.57 5.39
N ARG A 155 20.79 43.85 4.60
CA ARG A 155 21.26 43.22 3.35
C ARG A 155 20.47 43.64 2.11
N LEU A 156 19.19 44.00 2.21
CA LEU A 156 18.43 44.49 1.06
C LEU A 156 19.05 45.73 0.39
N PRO A 157 19.55 46.75 1.13
CA PRO A 157 20.23 47.89 0.51
C PRO A 157 21.49 47.45 -0.25
N TRP A 158 22.27 46.56 0.38
CA TRP A 158 23.50 46.01 -0.19
C TRP A 158 23.25 45.17 -1.45
N ILE A 159 22.22 44.31 -1.43
CA ILE A 159 21.77 43.53 -2.60
C ILE A 159 21.32 44.48 -3.73
N THR A 160 20.64 45.57 -3.39
CA THR A 160 20.23 46.60 -4.36
C THR A 160 21.43 47.32 -4.97
N ALA A 161 22.49 47.56 -4.19
CA ALA A 161 23.72 48.15 -4.68
C ALA A 161 24.40 47.25 -5.73
N GLN A 162 24.53 45.97 -5.41
CA GLN A 162 25.25 44.95 -6.18
C GLN A 162 24.50 44.54 -7.46
N ALA A 163 23.24 44.13 -7.32
CA ALA A 163 22.44 43.64 -8.44
C ALA A 163 21.82 44.77 -9.27
N GLY A 164 21.71 45.98 -8.70
CA GLY A 164 20.91 47.06 -9.26
C GLY A 164 19.42 46.84 -9.05
N ILE A 165 18.64 47.92 -9.10
CA ILE A 165 17.21 47.93 -8.72
C ILE A 165 16.40 46.89 -9.52
N VAL A 166 16.61 46.82 -10.83
CA VAL A 166 15.82 45.92 -11.71
C VAL A 166 16.09 44.45 -11.38
N LEU A 167 17.36 44.08 -11.19
CA LEU A 167 17.70 42.69 -10.94
C LEU A 167 17.37 42.28 -9.51
N THR A 168 17.45 43.21 -8.54
CA THR A 168 16.92 42.99 -7.19
C THR A 168 15.42 42.74 -7.20
N TRP A 169 14.65 43.47 -8.01
CA TRP A 169 13.22 43.18 -8.20
C TRP A 169 12.99 41.79 -8.79
N ILE A 170 13.80 41.36 -9.75
CA ILE A 170 13.73 39.98 -10.30
C ILE A 170 14.02 38.95 -9.20
N ILE A 171 15.03 39.16 -8.35
CA ILE A 171 15.36 38.28 -7.21
C ILE A 171 14.17 38.19 -6.22
N ILE A 172 13.57 39.34 -5.90
CA ILE A 172 12.38 39.42 -5.03
C ILE A 172 11.22 38.65 -5.67
N LEU A 173 10.88 38.92 -6.93
CA LEU A 173 9.75 38.31 -7.63
C LEU A 173 9.94 36.79 -7.82
N LEU A 174 11.16 36.32 -8.06
CA LEU A 174 11.47 34.90 -8.13
C LEU A 174 11.23 34.22 -6.78
N SER A 175 11.69 34.82 -5.68
CA SER A 175 11.49 34.31 -4.32
C SER A 175 10.01 34.31 -3.93
N VAL A 176 9.28 35.36 -4.31
CA VAL A 176 7.84 35.50 -4.08
C VAL A 176 7.04 34.49 -4.91
N THR A 177 7.49 34.15 -6.12
CA THR A 177 6.85 33.11 -6.93
C THR A 177 6.91 31.75 -6.23
N VAL A 178 8.10 31.36 -5.73
CA VAL A 178 8.29 30.11 -4.97
C VAL A 178 7.40 30.09 -3.72
N THR A 179 7.42 31.17 -2.94
CA THR A 179 6.66 31.24 -1.68
C THR A 179 5.15 31.36 -1.89
N SER A 180 4.68 32.06 -2.93
CA SER A 180 3.25 32.16 -3.27
C SER A 180 2.69 30.80 -3.68
N ILE A 181 3.39 30.07 -4.56
CA ILE A 181 2.96 28.72 -4.95
C ILE A 181 2.89 27.80 -3.73
N THR A 182 3.90 27.87 -2.87
CA THR A 182 3.93 27.10 -1.63
C THR A 182 2.81 27.52 -0.68
N GLY A 183 2.49 28.81 -0.60
CA GLY A 183 1.35 29.35 0.14
C GLY A 183 0.00 28.82 -0.38
N LEU A 184 -0.16 28.66 -1.70
CA LEU A 184 -1.34 28.03 -2.31
C LEU A 184 -1.42 26.53 -1.93
N SER A 185 -0.30 25.81 -1.95
CA SER A 185 -0.23 24.40 -1.52
C SER A 185 -0.57 24.23 -0.04
N ILE A 186 -0.05 25.09 0.84
CA ILE A 186 -0.38 25.10 2.27
C ILE A 186 -1.86 25.44 2.47
N SER A 187 -2.41 26.36 1.67
CA SER A 187 -3.83 26.69 1.71
C SER A 187 -4.69 25.49 1.33
N ALA A 188 -4.28 24.71 0.32
CA ALA A 188 -4.92 23.45 -0.04
C ALA A 188 -4.86 22.42 1.09
N ILE A 189 -3.71 22.27 1.76
CA ILE A 189 -3.55 21.38 2.93
C ILE A 189 -4.46 21.83 4.09
N SER A 190 -4.49 23.13 4.40
CA SER A 190 -5.28 23.66 5.53
C SER A 190 -6.79 23.59 5.32
N THR A 191 -7.23 23.48 4.07
CA THR A 191 -8.64 23.31 3.69
C THR A 191 -9.04 21.85 3.48
N ASN A 192 -8.08 20.92 3.63
CA ASN A 192 -8.30 19.48 3.50
C ASN A 192 -8.73 18.89 4.85
N GLY A 193 -10.04 18.87 5.11
CA GLY A 193 -10.62 18.27 6.30
C GLY A 193 -10.57 19.16 7.56
N LYS A 194 -10.86 18.58 8.73
CA LYS A 194 -10.87 19.32 10.00
C LYS A 194 -9.46 19.45 10.57
N VAL A 195 -8.98 20.69 10.62
CA VAL A 195 -7.72 21.06 11.26
C VAL A 195 -7.87 20.98 12.79
N LYS A 196 -7.10 20.11 13.43
CA LYS A 196 -7.01 20.02 14.90
C LYS A 196 -5.73 20.69 15.41
N SER A 197 -5.69 20.96 16.73
CA SER A 197 -4.53 21.56 17.40
C SER A 197 -3.30 20.66 17.34
N GLY A 198 -2.36 20.99 16.44
CA GLY A 198 -1.09 20.28 16.26
C GLY A 198 -0.06 20.98 15.38
N GLY A 199 -0.35 22.20 14.91
CA GLY A 199 0.56 23.01 14.11
C GLY A 199 0.75 22.52 12.66
N THR A 200 1.81 23.02 12.02
CA THR A 200 2.12 22.79 10.60
C THR A 200 2.41 21.32 10.30
N TYR A 201 3.20 20.65 11.14
CA TYR A 201 3.51 19.24 10.92
C TYR A 201 2.27 18.35 10.98
N PHE A 202 1.39 18.58 11.97
CA PHE A 202 0.13 17.83 12.08
C PHE A 202 -0.77 18.03 10.86
N LEU A 203 -0.87 19.26 10.37
CA LEU A 203 -1.60 19.58 9.14
C LEU A 203 -1.08 18.80 7.93
N ILE A 204 0.25 18.75 7.78
CA ILE A 204 0.92 18.09 6.66
C ILE A 204 0.80 16.56 6.78
N SER A 205 1.13 15.99 7.93
CA SER A 205 1.19 14.53 8.13
C SER A 205 -0.18 13.85 8.00
N ARG A 206 -1.25 14.52 8.45
CA ARG A 206 -2.62 14.00 8.36
C ARG A 206 -3.25 14.16 6.98
N SER A 207 -2.79 15.14 6.19
CA SER A 207 -3.31 15.34 4.83
C SER A 207 -2.57 14.50 3.79
N LEU A 208 -1.26 14.30 3.97
CA LEU A 208 -0.38 13.69 2.95
C LEU A 208 0.08 12.27 3.31
N GLY A 209 -0.03 11.89 4.59
CA GLY A 209 0.39 10.60 5.13
C GLY A 209 1.73 10.65 5.88
N PRO A 210 2.07 9.56 6.59
CA PRO A 210 3.25 9.51 7.46
C PRO A 210 4.59 9.56 6.72
N GLU A 211 4.68 9.01 5.51
CA GLU A 211 5.92 8.92 4.72
C GLU A 211 6.42 10.32 4.30
N LEU A 212 5.52 11.12 3.73
CA LEU A 212 5.82 12.48 3.28
C LEU A 212 5.85 13.46 4.47
N GLY A 213 4.88 13.34 5.39
CA GLY A 213 4.80 14.20 6.56
C GLY A 213 6.01 14.09 7.48
N GLY A 214 6.50 12.88 7.74
CA GLY A 214 7.67 12.66 8.59
C GLY A 214 8.95 13.27 8.03
N SER A 215 9.16 13.14 6.72
CA SER A 215 10.33 13.70 6.03
C SER A 215 10.28 15.24 5.99
N ILE A 216 9.12 15.82 5.65
CA ILE A 216 8.92 17.27 5.64
C ILE A 216 9.10 17.86 7.04
N GLY A 217 8.52 17.22 8.06
CA GLY A 217 8.61 17.68 9.45
C GLY A 217 10.03 17.76 9.98
N LEU A 218 10.85 16.74 9.71
CA LEU A 218 12.25 16.70 10.16
C LEU A 218 13.09 17.82 9.53
N ILE A 219 12.99 18.00 8.21
CA ILE A 219 13.77 19.00 7.48
C ILE A 219 13.31 20.41 7.85
N PHE A 220 12.00 20.61 8.02
CA PHE A 220 11.46 21.90 8.45
C PHE A 220 11.85 22.25 9.89
N ALA A 221 11.90 21.27 10.81
CA ALA A 221 12.41 21.50 12.17
C ALA A 221 13.88 21.92 12.14
N PHE A 222 14.70 21.25 11.34
CA PHE A 222 16.11 21.59 11.16
C PHE A 222 16.29 22.98 10.56
N ALA A 223 15.55 23.32 9.49
CA ALA A 223 15.59 24.63 8.84
C ALA A 223 15.25 25.76 9.83
N ASN A 224 14.22 25.59 10.65
CA ASN A 224 13.87 26.58 11.68
C ASN A 224 14.96 26.69 12.77
N ALA A 225 15.59 25.58 13.19
CA ALA A 225 16.67 25.62 14.17
C ALA A 225 17.88 26.41 13.66
N VAL A 226 18.26 26.23 12.38
CA VAL A 226 19.31 27.04 11.74
C VAL A 226 18.85 28.49 11.55
N GLY A 227 17.57 28.72 11.27
CA GLY A 227 16.96 30.06 11.21
C GLY A 227 17.15 30.88 12.50
N VAL A 228 17.09 30.25 13.67
CA VAL A 228 17.40 30.91 14.97
C VAL A 228 18.80 31.50 14.96
N ALA A 229 19.79 30.76 14.43
CA ALA A 229 21.17 31.21 14.36
C ALA A 229 21.32 32.45 13.46
N MET A 230 20.73 32.43 12.27
CA MET A 230 20.82 33.57 11.33
C MET A 230 20.25 34.86 11.92
N HIS A 231 19.05 34.80 12.51
CA HIS A 231 18.44 35.99 13.10
C HIS A 231 19.23 36.50 14.30
N THR A 232 19.80 35.59 15.11
CA THR A 232 20.61 35.95 16.28
C THR A 232 21.96 36.53 15.88
N VAL A 233 22.62 35.98 14.85
CA VAL A 233 23.87 36.53 14.27
C VAL A 233 23.61 37.93 13.71
N GLY A 234 22.49 38.13 13.01
CA GLY A 234 22.09 39.44 12.51
C GLY A 234 21.87 40.49 13.61
N PHE A 235 21.27 40.08 14.73
CA PHE A 235 21.17 40.92 15.93
C PHE A 235 22.55 41.27 16.48
N ALA A 236 23.41 40.26 16.64
CA ALA A 236 24.74 40.41 17.20
C ALA A 236 25.66 41.29 16.32
N GLU A 237 25.55 41.22 14.99
CA GLU A 237 26.22 42.11 14.04
C GLU A 237 25.84 43.58 14.30
N THR A 238 24.55 43.87 14.46
CA THR A 238 24.06 45.23 14.72
C THR A 238 24.53 45.76 16.08
N VAL A 239 24.51 44.92 17.12
CA VAL A 239 25.00 45.31 18.46
C VAL A 239 26.52 45.55 18.44
N ARG A 240 27.28 44.71 17.73
CA ARG A 240 28.72 44.86 17.57
C ARG A 240 29.07 46.17 16.86
N ASP A 241 28.36 46.50 15.78
CA ASP A 241 28.58 47.76 15.05
C ASP A 241 28.27 48.97 15.95
N LEU A 242 27.21 48.92 16.75
CA LEU A 242 26.91 49.97 17.74
C LEU A 242 28.00 50.11 18.80
N LEU A 243 28.52 48.99 19.32
CA LEU A 243 29.64 49.02 20.28
C LEU A 243 30.90 49.64 19.66
N GLN A 244 31.16 49.38 18.38
CA GLN A 244 32.28 49.98 17.65
C GLN A 244 32.07 51.50 17.46
N GLU A 245 30.85 51.95 17.16
CA GLU A 245 30.52 53.36 17.02
C GLU A 245 30.71 54.14 18.33
N TYR A 246 30.41 53.54 19.48
CA TYR A 246 30.63 54.13 20.80
C TYR A 246 32.04 53.89 21.38
N GLY A 247 32.93 53.21 20.66
CA GLY A 247 34.33 52.99 21.07
C GLY A 247 34.50 51.97 22.21
N THR A 248 33.59 51.01 22.37
CA THR A 248 33.60 49.99 23.43
C THR A 248 33.65 48.55 22.89
N PRO A 249 34.65 48.17 22.06
CA PRO A 249 34.80 46.78 21.62
C PRO A 249 35.10 45.85 22.80
N ILE A 250 34.59 44.61 22.78
CA ILE A 250 34.77 43.66 23.89
C ILE A 250 36.08 42.89 23.72
N VAL A 251 36.26 42.24 22.56
CA VAL A 251 37.48 41.47 22.23
C VAL A 251 37.91 41.75 20.78
N ASP A 252 37.14 41.26 19.82
CA ASP A 252 37.39 41.39 18.38
C ASP A 252 36.07 41.26 17.60
N PRO A 253 35.96 41.86 16.40
CA PRO A 253 34.66 42.00 15.71
C PRO A 253 33.92 40.68 15.45
N ILE A 254 34.65 39.56 15.29
CA ILE A 254 34.07 38.24 15.01
C ILE A 254 33.69 37.55 16.31
N ASN A 255 34.57 37.52 17.30
CA ASN A 255 34.24 36.89 18.59
C ASN A 255 33.20 37.70 19.38
N ASP A 256 33.10 39.01 19.19
CA ASP A 256 32.04 39.83 19.76
C ASP A 256 30.67 39.36 19.24
N ILE A 257 30.55 39.07 17.95
CA ILE A 257 29.32 38.49 17.36
C ILE A 257 29.01 37.12 18.00
N ARG A 258 30.03 36.27 18.21
CA ARG A 258 29.84 34.95 18.86
C ARG A 258 29.35 35.09 20.29
N ILE A 259 29.97 35.94 21.09
CA ILE A 259 29.64 36.15 22.50
C ILE A 259 28.23 36.71 22.62
N ILE A 260 27.94 37.82 21.91
CA ILE A 260 26.63 38.46 21.93
C ILE A 260 25.56 37.48 21.42
N GLY A 261 25.85 36.73 20.35
CA GLY A 261 24.93 35.75 19.79
C GLY A 261 24.58 34.62 20.77
N VAL A 262 25.57 34.03 21.44
CA VAL A 262 25.36 32.96 22.42
C VAL A 262 24.59 33.48 23.64
N VAL A 263 24.92 34.67 24.15
CA VAL A 263 24.18 35.29 25.25
C VAL A 263 22.72 35.52 24.86
N THR A 264 22.49 36.06 23.65
CA THR A 264 21.14 36.38 23.17
C THR A 264 20.29 35.12 23.00
N VAL A 265 20.79 34.07 22.34
CA VAL A 265 20.02 32.83 22.17
C VAL A 265 19.75 32.12 23.50
N THR A 266 20.64 32.27 24.49
CA THR A 266 20.42 31.75 25.85
C THR A 266 19.27 32.49 26.56
N VAL A 267 19.21 33.82 26.41
CA VAL A 267 18.09 34.62 26.92
C VAL A 267 16.78 34.26 26.20
N LEU A 268 16.81 34.09 24.87
CA LEU A 268 15.63 33.66 24.11
C LEU A 268 15.15 32.27 24.53
N LEU A 269 16.07 31.34 24.82
CA LEU A 269 15.73 30.03 25.37
C LEU A 269 15.02 30.17 26.72
N ALA A 270 15.53 30.99 27.64
CA ALA A 270 14.89 31.23 28.93
C ALA A 270 13.48 31.82 28.77
N ILE A 271 13.28 32.77 27.84
CA ILE A 271 11.97 33.33 27.53
C ILE A 271 11.03 32.24 26.98
N SER A 272 11.51 31.39 26.08
CA SER A 272 10.70 30.30 25.50
C SER A 272 10.26 29.25 26.53
N LEU A 273 11.05 29.02 27.59
CA LEU A 273 10.74 28.10 28.68
C LEU A 273 9.84 28.72 29.76
N ALA A 274 9.76 30.05 29.84
CA ALA A 274 8.91 30.75 30.81
C ALA A 274 7.41 30.77 30.42
N GLY A 275 7.09 30.49 29.15
CA GLY A 275 5.72 30.19 28.70
C GLY A 275 5.25 30.95 27.45
N MET A 276 4.39 30.30 26.66
CA MET A 276 3.86 30.77 25.37
C MET A 276 3.01 32.06 25.40
N GLU A 277 2.40 32.40 26.54
CA GLU A 277 1.51 33.57 26.62
C GLU A 277 2.28 34.89 26.46
N TRP A 278 3.48 34.97 27.03
CA TRP A 278 4.34 36.14 26.94
C TRP A 278 4.86 36.35 25.51
N GLU A 279 5.19 35.28 24.80
CA GLU A 279 5.59 35.31 23.38
C GLU A 279 4.51 35.97 22.50
N SER A 280 3.26 35.55 22.64
CA SER A 280 2.15 36.07 21.83
C SER A 280 1.87 37.56 22.05
N LYS A 281 2.13 38.09 23.26
CA LYS A 281 1.99 39.51 23.60
C LYS A 281 3.19 40.31 23.07
N ALA A 282 4.40 39.78 23.22
CA ALA A 282 5.63 40.41 22.75
C ALA A 282 5.66 40.60 21.23
N GLN A 283 5.11 39.66 20.46
CA GLN A 283 5.02 39.78 18.99
C GLN A 283 4.25 41.02 18.53
N VAL A 284 3.14 41.38 19.20
CA VAL A 284 2.38 42.59 18.84
C VAL A 284 3.20 43.84 19.11
N LEU A 285 3.97 43.86 20.21
CA LEU A 285 4.88 44.95 20.54
C LEU A 285 5.97 45.09 19.47
N PHE A 286 6.65 43.99 19.10
CA PHE A 286 7.68 44.01 18.06
C PHE A 286 7.13 44.46 16.70
N PHE A 287 5.90 44.05 16.36
CA PHE A 287 5.25 44.50 15.13
C PHE A 287 5.05 46.02 15.11
N LEU A 288 4.59 46.61 16.21
CA LEU A 288 4.42 48.06 16.31
C LEU A 288 5.76 48.79 16.17
N VAL A 289 6.83 48.29 16.81
CA VAL A 289 8.18 48.87 16.69
C VAL A 289 8.67 48.85 15.24
N ILE A 290 8.46 47.74 14.51
CA ILE A 290 8.84 47.64 13.10
C ILE A 290 8.03 48.61 12.22
N MET A 291 6.73 48.79 12.48
CA MET A 291 5.89 49.76 11.74
C MET A 291 6.35 51.20 11.94
N VAL A 292 6.66 51.56 13.18
CA VAL A 292 7.18 52.89 13.50
C VAL A 292 8.56 53.09 12.86
N SER A 293 9.39 52.04 12.82
CA SER A 293 10.70 52.04 12.14
C SER A 293 10.57 52.30 10.63
N PHE A 294 9.64 51.64 9.93
CA PHE A 294 9.40 51.88 8.51
C PHE A 294 8.86 53.28 8.21
N ALA A 295 7.94 53.78 9.04
CA ALA A 295 7.46 55.15 8.89
C ALA A 295 8.62 56.15 9.04
N ASN A 296 9.51 55.96 10.01
CA ASN A 296 10.69 56.79 10.21
C ASN A 296 11.71 56.70 9.06
N TYR A 297 11.88 55.51 8.47
CA TYR A 297 12.68 55.36 7.25
C TYR A 297 12.11 56.18 6.09
N LEU A 298 10.81 56.02 5.79
CA LEU A 298 10.15 56.72 4.68
C LEU A 298 10.17 58.24 4.87
N VAL A 299 9.87 58.73 6.08
CA VAL A 299 9.96 60.16 6.40
C VAL A 299 11.41 60.65 6.25
N GLY A 300 12.40 59.87 6.68
CA GLY A 300 13.82 60.19 6.52
C GLY A 300 14.24 60.42 5.08
N THR A 301 13.73 59.60 4.14
CA THR A 301 14.03 59.77 2.70
C THR A 301 13.53 61.10 2.11
N LEU A 302 12.51 61.71 2.72
CA LEU A 302 11.90 62.98 2.26
C LEU A 302 12.56 64.21 2.88
N ILE A 303 13.29 64.05 3.99
CA ILE A 303 13.99 65.15 4.66
C ILE A 303 15.27 65.47 3.84
N PRO A 304 15.55 66.75 3.55
CA PRO A 304 16.76 67.14 2.83
C PRO A 304 18.03 66.74 3.61
N PRO A 305 19.11 66.35 2.90
CA PRO A 305 20.32 65.84 3.53
C PRO A 305 21.06 66.95 4.27
N SER A 306 21.57 66.66 5.46
CA SER A 306 22.61 67.46 6.10
C SER A 306 23.96 67.20 5.44
N GLU A 307 24.94 68.12 5.61
CA GLU A 307 26.28 67.95 5.02
C GLU A 307 26.96 66.64 5.46
N ASP A 308 26.75 66.19 6.71
CA ASP A 308 27.25 64.90 7.21
C ASP A 308 26.58 63.68 6.53
N LYS A 309 25.29 63.78 6.19
CA LYS A 309 24.61 62.69 5.45
C LYS A 309 24.99 62.69 3.97
N ALA A 310 25.26 63.86 3.41
CA ALA A 310 25.73 64.01 2.04
C ALA A 310 27.15 63.45 1.85
N SER A 311 28.06 63.68 2.80
CA SER A 311 29.42 63.08 2.76
C SER A 311 29.39 61.55 2.81
N LYS A 312 28.37 60.97 3.45
CA LYS A 312 28.11 59.52 3.52
C LYS A 312 27.32 58.97 2.32
N GLY A 313 26.92 59.82 1.38
CA GLY A 313 26.35 59.45 0.09
C GLY A 313 24.83 59.58 -0.06
N PHE A 314 24.12 60.22 0.87
CA PHE A 314 22.66 60.46 0.78
C PHE A 314 22.35 61.83 0.16
N PHE A 315 21.58 61.84 -0.94
CA PHE A 315 21.26 63.05 -1.73
C PHE A 315 19.76 63.29 -1.97
N SER A 316 18.89 62.67 -1.17
CA SER A 316 17.43 62.59 -1.38
C SER A 316 17.08 62.00 -2.76
N TYR A 317 15.79 62.01 -3.12
CA TYR A 317 15.31 61.46 -4.39
C TYR A 317 15.90 62.19 -5.61
N ARG A 318 16.77 61.51 -6.37
CA ARG A 318 17.37 62.02 -7.60
C ARG A 318 17.19 61.03 -8.75
N ALA A 319 16.76 61.56 -9.90
CA ALA A 319 16.56 60.76 -11.11
C ALA A 319 17.89 60.16 -11.62
N ASP A 320 18.98 60.92 -11.55
CA ASP A 320 20.28 60.49 -12.07
C ASP A 320 20.86 59.33 -11.24
N ILE A 321 20.73 59.40 -9.90
CA ILE A 321 21.14 58.33 -8.98
C ILE A 321 20.30 57.07 -9.22
N PHE A 322 18.98 57.24 -9.40
CA PHE A 322 18.09 56.13 -9.73
C PHE A 322 18.55 55.42 -11.02
N VAL A 323 18.84 56.18 -12.08
CA VAL A 323 19.30 55.62 -13.37
C VAL A 323 20.65 54.91 -13.23
N GLN A 324 21.60 55.48 -12.49
CA GLN A 324 22.90 54.85 -12.24
C GLN A 324 22.77 53.51 -11.51
N ASN A 325 21.85 53.43 -10.55
CA ASN A 325 21.61 52.25 -9.74
C ASN A 325 20.69 51.20 -10.40
N LEU A 326 20.22 51.42 -11.64
CA LEU A 326 19.39 50.43 -12.34
C LEU A 326 20.16 49.16 -12.73
N VAL A 327 21.43 49.32 -13.14
CA VAL A 327 22.27 48.28 -13.75
C VAL A 327 23.15 47.61 -12.69
N PRO A 328 23.40 46.30 -12.71
CA PRO A 328 24.28 45.63 -11.73
C PRO A 328 25.73 46.14 -11.74
N ASP A 329 26.37 46.10 -10.57
CA ASP A 329 27.81 46.26 -10.35
C ASP A 329 28.28 45.23 -9.32
N TRP A 330 28.73 44.07 -9.82
CA TRP A 330 29.10 42.92 -8.99
C TRP A 330 30.50 43.10 -8.41
N ARG A 331 30.61 43.11 -7.07
CA ARG A 331 31.88 43.20 -6.35
C ARG A 331 32.05 42.04 -5.35
N GLY A 332 33.28 41.53 -5.26
CA GLY A 332 33.66 40.45 -4.34
C GLY A 332 33.40 39.03 -4.87
N ALA A 333 33.83 38.03 -4.10
CA ALA A 333 33.73 36.60 -4.48
C ALA A 333 32.28 36.10 -4.55
N ASP A 334 31.37 36.70 -3.78
CA ASP A 334 29.94 36.34 -3.74
C ASP A 334 29.07 37.15 -4.74
N GLY A 335 29.69 38.03 -5.53
CA GLY A 335 29.04 38.94 -6.48
C GLY A 335 28.43 38.23 -7.70
N SER A 336 27.35 37.49 -7.51
CA SER A 336 26.61 36.84 -8.58
C SER A 336 25.10 36.90 -8.35
N PHE A 337 24.32 36.74 -9.43
CA PHE A 337 22.86 36.72 -9.34
C PHE A 337 22.34 35.67 -8.33
N PHE A 338 22.83 34.42 -8.44
CA PHE A 338 22.41 33.34 -7.54
C PHE A 338 23.02 33.47 -6.13
N GLY A 339 24.20 34.08 -6.00
CA GLY A 339 24.77 34.47 -4.70
C GLY A 339 23.84 35.42 -3.94
N MET A 340 23.44 36.54 -4.57
CA MET A 340 22.50 37.47 -3.96
C MET A 340 21.12 36.87 -3.73
N PHE A 341 20.62 36.03 -4.64
CA PHE A 341 19.38 35.29 -4.42
C PHE A 341 19.48 34.40 -3.17
N SER A 342 20.60 33.70 -2.96
CA SER A 342 20.79 32.81 -1.80
C SER A 342 20.80 33.55 -0.46
N ILE A 343 21.30 34.79 -0.46
CA ILE A 343 21.33 35.68 0.71
C ILE A 343 19.96 36.33 0.92
N PHE A 344 19.22 36.63 -0.15
CA PHE A 344 17.89 37.23 -0.08
C PHE A 344 16.81 36.21 0.34
N PHE A 345 16.84 35.00 -0.21
CA PHE A 345 15.74 34.03 -0.07
C PHE A 345 15.26 33.75 1.36
N PRO A 346 16.11 33.74 2.42
CA PRO A 346 15.64 33.58 3.79
C PRO A 346 14.70 34.70 4.27
N SER A 347 14.73 35.88 3.64
CA SER A 347 13.75 36.94 3.93
C SER A 347 12.36 36.61 3.39
N ALA A 348 12.22 35.62 2.51
CA ALA A 348 10.93 35.13 2.04
C ALA A 348 10.49 33.87 2.83
N THR A 349 11.39 33.23 3.60
CA THR A 349 11.12 31.99 4.34
C THR A 349 10.45 32.28 5.70
N GLY A 350 9.15 32.55 5.69
CA GLY A 350 8.38 32.80 6.92
C GLY A 350 6.90 32.46 6.84
N ILE A 351 6.46 31.92 5.69
CA ILE A 351 5.04 31.77 5.35
C ILE A 351 4.30 30.73 6.21
N LEU A 352 5.02 29.80 6.84
CA LEU A 352 4.46 28.72 7.66
C LEU A 352 4.23 29.12 9.13
N ALA A 353 4.65 30.33 9.52
CA ALA A 353 4.54 30.81 10.89
C ALA A 353 3.10 30.82 11.42
N GLY A 354 2.14 31.23 10.57
CA GLY A 354 0.73 31.25 10.91
C GLY A 354 0.09 29.85 10.97
N ALA A 355 0.62 28.87 10.23
CA ALA A 355 0.15 27.49 10.27
C ALA A 355 0.64 26.73 11.53
N ASN A 356 1.74 27.18 12.14
CA ASN A 356 2.29 26.57 13.36
C ASN A 356 1.37 26.69 14.58
N ILE A 357 0.49 27.70 14.61
CA ILE A 357 -0.49 27.89 15.70
C ILE A 357 -1.91 27.54 15.27
N SER A 358 -2.07 26.61 14.33
CA SER A 358 -3.37 26.20 13.78
C SER A 358 -4.39 25.78 14.84
N GLY A 359 -3.94 25.32 16.00
CA GLY A 359 -4.78 24.97 17.15
C GLY A 359 -5.37 26.14 17.92
N ASP A 360 -4.73 27.31 17.86
CA ASP A 360 -5.11 28.51 18.62
C ASP A 360 -5.97 29.47 17.78
N LEU A 361 -6.26 29.12 16.52
CA LEU A 361 -7.08 29.91 15.60
C LEU A 361 -8.57 29.60 15.77
N LYS A 362 -9.42 30.62 15.62
CA LYS A 362 -10.89 30.45 15.64
C LYS A 362 -11.38 29.58 14.48
N ASP A 363 -10.88 29.84 13.27
CA ASP A 363 -11.16 29.07 12.06
C ASP A 363 -9.88 28.95 11.22
N PRO A 364 -9.09 27.88 11.37
CA PRO A 364 -7.82 27.72 10.68
C PRO A 364 -7.98 27.56 9.15
N ALA A 365 -9.06 26.94 8.67
CA ALA A 365 -9.26 26.67 7.24
C ALA A 365 -9.47 27.96 6.43
N VAL A 366 -10.05 28.99 7.06
CA VAL A 366 -10.22 30.32 6.45
C VAL A 366 -9.07 31.27 6.82
N ALA A 367 -8.57 31.21 8.05
CA ALA A 367 -7.56 32.13 8.55
C ALA A 367 -6.18 31.91 7.91
N ILE A 368 -5.75 30.66 7.73
CA ILE A 368 -4.43 30.33 7.20
C ILE A 368 -4.28 30.83 5.75
N PRO A 369 -5.19 30.53 4.81
CA PRO A 369 -5.06 31.02 3.44
C PRO A 369 -5.08 32.55 3.32
N LYS A 370 -6.03 33.22 4.00
CA LYS A 370 -6.15 34.68 3.94
C LYS A 370 -4.94 35.37 4.56
N GLY A 371 -4.55 34.95 5.76
CA GLY A 371 -3.44 35.57 6.48
C GLY A 371 -2.10 35.35 5.80
N THR A 372 -1.82 34.15 5.30
CA THR A 372 -0.55 33.83 4.65
C THR A 372 -0.38 34.57 3.33
N LEU A 373 -1.39 34.54 2.45
CA LEU A 373 -1.31 35.21 1.14
C LEU A 373 -1.26 36.73 1.27
N MET A 374 -2.01 37.33 2.21
CA MET A 374 -1.94 38.77 2.47
C MET A 374 -0.61 39.18 3.09
N ALA A 375 -0.01 38.34 3.95
CA ALA A 375 1.32 38.60 4.49
C ALA A 375 2.39 38.59 3.38
N ILE A 376 2.37 37.62 2.47
CA ILE A 376 3.28 37.58 1.31
C ILE A 376 3.10 38.83 0.44
N PHE A 377 1.86 39.24 0.18
CA PHE A 377 1.58 40.43 -0.63
C PHE A 377 2.18 41.71 -0.01
N TRP A 378 1.86 42.01 1.25
CA TRP A 378 2.33 43.25 1.90
C TRP A 378 3.85 43.28 2.12
N THR A 379 4.45 42.14 2.43
CA THR A 379 5.91 42.05 2.57
C THR A 379 6.61 42.23 1.23
N THR A 380 6.08 41.67 0.14
CA THR A 380 6.58 41.89 -1.22
C THR A 380 6.56 43.37 -1.59
N VAL A 381 5.43 44.05 -1.36
CA VAL A 381 5.30 45.48 -1.62
C VAL A 381 6.34 46.27 -0.82
N SER A 382 6.57 45.92 0.45
CA SER A 382 7.59 46.58 1.26
C SER A 382 9.01 46.39 0.72
N TYR A 383 9.37 45.18 0.26
CA TYR A 383 10.69 44.91 -0.31
C TYR A 383 10.94 45.68 -1.62
N LEU A 384 9.95 45.70 -2.51
CA LEU A 384 10.06 46.43 -3.78
C LEU A 384 10.16 47.93 -3.56
N ALA A 385 9.34 48.48 -2.64
CA ALA A 385 9.36 49.89 -2.30
C ALA A 385 10.72 50.31 -1.71
N ILE A 386 11.22 49.58 -0.70
CA ILE A 386 12.49 49.92 -0.03
C ILE A 386 13.68 49.84 -0.99
N SER A 387 13.72 48.82 -1.87
CA SER A 387 14.77 48.70 -2.88
C SER A 387 14.77 49.89 -3.85
N ALA A 388 13.59 50.34 -4.31
CA ALA A 388 13.49 51.49 -5.19
C ALA A 388 13.83 52.81 -4.49
N THR A 389 13.32 53.03 -3.27
CA THR A 389 13.57 54.27 -2.53
C THR A 389 15.05 54.41 -2.17
N ILE A 390 15.70 53.34 -1.69
CA ILE A 390 17.11 53.43 -1.32
C ILE A 390 18.02 53.59 -2.53
N GLY A 391 17.73 52.88 -3.63
CA GLY A 391 18.45 53.00 -4.89
C GLY A 391 18.28 54.37 -5.57
N SER A 392 17.21 55.10 -5.27
CA SER A 392 17.00 56.47 -5.78
C SER A 392 17.65 57.58 -4.95
N CYS A 393 18.10 57.27 -3.74
CA CYS A 393 18.51 58.26 -2.73
C CYS A 393 19.98 58.23 -2.36
N VAL A 394 20.67 57.09 -2.56
CA VAL A 394 22.03 56.86 -2.08
C VAL A 394 22.95 56.41 -3.22
N VAL A 395 24.12 57.02 -3.32
CA VAL A 395 25.17 56.61 -4.27
C VAL A 395 25.88 55.34 -3.80
N ARG A 396 26.47 54.57 -4.72
CA ARG A 396 27.14 53.30 -4.40
C ARG A 396 28.31 53.46 -3.44
N ASP A 397 29.14 54.46 -3.69
CA ASP A 397 30.41 54.68 -3.00
C ASP A 397 30.44 56.10 -2.41
N ALA A 398 30.86 56.22 -1.14
CA ALA A 398 31.05 57.50 -0.47
C ALA A 398 32.19 57.42 0.57
N SER A 399 32.96 58.50 0.70
CA SER A 399 34.12 58.55 1.61
C SER A 399 33.72 58.81 3.07
N GLY A 400 32.67 59.61 3.31
CA GLY A 400 32.27 60.09 4.63
C GLY A 400 33.10 61.27 5.15
N VAL A 401 34.02 61.81 4.34
CA VAL A 401 34.91 62.91 4.75
C VAL A 401 34.32 64.25 4.33
N LEU A 402 34.16 65.18 5.29
CA LEU A 402 33.60 66.51 5.03
C LEU A 402 34.51 67.40 4.16
N ASN A 403 35.80 67.09 4.09
CA ASN A 403 36.77 67.84 3.28
C ASN A 403 36.66 67.57 1.78
N ASP A 404 35.88 66.57 1.35
CA ASP A 404 35.73 66.18 -0.06
C ASP A 404 34.72 67.05 -0.83
N THR A 405 34.47 68.27 -0.36
CA THR A 405 33.57 69.22 -1.01
C THR A 405 34.28 69.88 -2.19
N VAL A 406 33.60 69.94 -3.33
CA VAL A 406 34.17 70.44 -4.58
C VAL A 406 33.22 71.42 -5.26
N THR A 407 33.77 72.48 -5.84
CA THR A 407 32.99 73.42 -6.65
C THR A 407 32.47 72.72 -7.91
N PRO A 408 31.16 72.83 -8.23
CA PRO A 408 30.60 72.20 -9.41
C PRO A 408 31.35 72.61 -10.68
N GLY A 409 31.93 71.65 -11.41
CA GLY A 409 32.67 71.89 -12.65
C GLY A 409 34.21 71.85 -12.57
N SER A 410 34.81 71.50 -11.43
CA SER A 410 36.25 71.21 -11.38
C SER A 410 36.58 69.90 -12.13
N GLY A 411 37.62 69.90 -12.96
CA GLY A 411 37.97 68.77 -13.84
C GLY A 411 38.62 67.55 -13.16
N ALA A 412 38.68 67.51 -11.82
CA ALA A 412 39.36 66.47 -11.05
C ALA A 412 38.40 65.47 -10.38
N CYS A 413 37.10 65.53 -10.68
CA CYS A 413 36.06 64.74 -10.04
C CYS A 413 35.31 63.90 -11.10
N GLU A 414 35.25 62.59 -10.93
CA GLU A 414 34.47 61.69 -11.80
C GLU A 414 33.28 61.09 -11.05
N GLY A 415 32.12 61.06 -11.71
CA GLY A 415 30.88 60.47 -11.17
C GLY A 415 29.78 61.48 -10.85
N LEU A 416 28.58 60.97 -10.56
CA LEU A 416 27.37 61.77 -10.35
C LEU A 416 27.42 62.62 -9.07
N ALA A 417 28.19 62.19 -8.06
CA ALA A 417 28.40 62.95 -6.82
C ALA A 417 29.05 64.33 -7.07
N CYS A 418 29.86 64.45 -8.12
CA CYS A 418 30.52 65.70 -8.52
C CYS A 418 29.52 66.77 -8.94
N GLY A 419 28.42 66.37 -9.59
CA GLY A 419 27.33 67.27 -9.95
C GLY A 419 26.58 67.83 -8.74
N TYR A 420 26.71 67.18 -7.58
CA TYR A 420 26.14 67.61 -6.30
C TYR A 420 27.18 68.24 -5.35
N GLY A 421 28.41 68.49 -5.81
CA GLY A 421 29.46 69.17 -5.06
C GLY A 421 30.34 68.28 -4.17
N TRP A 422 30.41 66.97 -4.44
CA TRP A 422 31.19 66.01 -3.65
C TRP A 422 32.11 65.15 -4.52
N ASN A 423 33.36 64.98 -4.09
CA ASN A 423 34.37 64.19 -4.80
C ASN A 423 34.71 62.88 -4.09
N PHE A 424 34.13 61.77 -4.58
CA PHE A 424 34.40 60.42 -4.07
C PHE A 424 35.33 59.61 -5.00
N THR A 425 35.98 60.26 -5.95
CA THR A 425 36.72 59.57 -7.04
C THR A 425 37.89 58.74 -6.52
N GLU A 426 38.65 59.30 -5.57
CA GLU A 426 39.83 58.62 -5.00
C GLU A 426 39.44 57.33 -4.25
N CYS A 427 38.38 57.39 -3.43
CA CYS A 427 37.94 56.21 -2.68
C CYS A 427 37.37 55.12 -3.59
N ALA A 428 36.68 55.52 -4.67
CA ALA A 428 36.06 54.60 -5.63
C ALA A 428 37.10 53.81 -6.43
N HIS A 429 38.15 54.49 -6.93
CA HIS A 429 39.25 53.85 -7.67
C HIS A 429 40.11 52.93 -6.79
N GLN A 430 40.34 53.31 -5.52
CA GLN A 430 41.10 52.49 -4.58
C GLN A 430 40.27 51.36 -3.94
N HIS A 431 38.96 51.31 -4.19
CA HIS A 431 38.00 50.40 -3.55
C HIS A 431 38.07 50.41 -2.01
N ASN A 432 38.35 51.57 -1.41
CA ASN A 432 38.52 51.74 0.04
C ASN A 432 37.50 52.74 0.64
N CYS A 433 36.34 52.91 -0.01
CA CYS A 433 35.27 53.73 0.54
C CYS A 433 34.65 53.05 1.78
N HIS A 434 34.49 53.79 2.87
CA HIS A 434 33.87 53.28 4.10
C HIS A 434 32.34 53.38 4.07
N TYR A 435 31.79 54.33 3.33
CA TYR A 435 30.35 54.59 3.24
C TYR A 435 29.82 54.40 1.82
N GLY A 436 28.52 54.65 1.64
CA GLY A 436 27.79 54.37 0.41
C GLY A 436 26.99 53.07 0.48
N LEU A 437 26.11 52.89 -0.50
CA LEU A 437 25.14 51.80 -0.54
C LEU A 437 25.78 50.40 -0.56
N ILE A 438 27.00 50.26 -1.10
CA ILE A 438 27.70 48.97 -1.24
C ILE A 438 28.61 48.62 -0.06
N ASN A 439 29.16 49.61 0.64
CA ASN A 439 30.15 49.40 1.70
C ASN A 439 29.54 49.43 3.11
N TYR A 440 28.43 50.16 3.29
CA TYR A 440 27.82 50.34 4.61
C TYR A 440 26.49 49.59 4.75
N TYR A 441 26.50 48.48 5.50
CA TYR A 441 25.30 47.65 5.71
C TYR A 441 24.16 48.39 6.43
N GLN A 442 24.46 49.37 7.27
CA GLN A 442 23.44 50.15 8.00
C GLN A 442 22.96 51.40 7.23
N THR A 443 22.98 51.36 5.90
CA THR A 443 22.52 52.48 5.06
C THR A 443 21.08 52.92 5.38
N MET A 444 20.17 51.99 5.74
CA MET A 444 18.81 52.37 6.17
C MET A 444 18.80 53.23 7.44
N SER A 445 19.72 53.01 8.38
CA SER A 445 19.87 53.83 9.58
C SER A 445 20.33 55.24 9.22
N MET A 446 21.31 55.35 8.32
CA MET A 446 21.87 56.61 7.84
C MET A 446 20.84 57.50 7.11
N VAL A 447 19.98 56.89 6.28
CA VAL A 447 18.93 57.60 5.53
C VAL A 447 17.74 58.01 6.40
N SER A 448 17.49 57.30 7.50
CA SER A 448 16.31 57.55 8.33
C SER A 448 16.32 58.92 9.04
N GLY A 449 15.13 59.38 9.45
CA GLY A 449 14.99 60.63 10.21
C GLY A 449 15.69 60.53 11.58
N PHE A 450 15.41 59.45 12.31
CA PHE A 450 16.01 59.15 13.61
C PHE A 450 16.62 57.73 13.64
N ALA A 451 17.96 57.65 13.59
CA ALA A 451 18.70 56.39 13.49
C ALA A 451 18.42 55.36 14.60
N PRO A 452 18.31 55.74 15.90
CA PRO A 452 18.03 54.77 16.97
C PRO A 452 16.69 54.03 16.84
N LEU A 453 15.75 54.58 16.07
CA LEU A 453 14.46 53.91 15.82
C LEU A 453 14.57 52.83 14.72
N ILE A 454 15.54 52.96 13.80
CA ILE A 454 15.88 51.87 12.88
C ILE A 454 16.55 50.74 13.64
N THR A 455 17.49 51.02 14.53
CA THR A 455 18.14 49.98 15.35
C THR A 455 17.14 49.26 16.26
N ALA A 456 16.18 49.99 16.87
CA ALA A 456 15.06 49.37 17.58
C ALA A 456 14.19 48.48 16.68
N GLY A 457 13.96 48.89 15.43
CA GLY A 457 13.29 48.09 14.40
C GLY A 457 14.03 46.81 14.04
N ILE A 458 15.36 46.90 13.88
CA ILE A 458 16.24 45.75 13.64
C ILE A 458 16.12 44.76 14.80
N PHE A 459 16.25 45.23 16.05
CA PHE A 459 16.11 44.39 17.23
C PHE A 459 14.72 43.73 17.32
N GLY A 460 13.65 44.48 17.00
CA GLY A 460 12.31 43.93 16.94
C GLY A 460 12.16 42.83 15.89
N ALA A 461 12.71 43.03 14.68
CA ALA A 461 12.66 42.07 13.58
C ALA A 461 13.48 40.79 13.86
N THR A 462 14.70 40.94 14.36
CA THR A 462 15.60 39.80 14.62
C THR A 462 15.17 38.96 15.81
N LEU A 463 14.87 39.60 16.95
CA LEU A 463 14.49 38.88 18.18
C LEU A 463 13.14 38.19 18.03
N SER A 464 12.17 38.82 17.37
CA SER A 464 10.85 38.21 17.13
C SER A 464 10.95 36.98 16.22
N SER A 465 11.68 37.08 15.10
CA SER A 465 11.88 35.97 14.17
C SER A 465 12.68 34.82 14.80
N ALA A 466 13.73 35.13 15.57
CA ALA A 466 14.53 34.13 16.28
C ALA A 466 13.68 33.37 17.31
N LEU A 467 12.89 34.08 18.12
CA LEU A 467 12.00 33.48 19.11
C LEU A 467 10.95 32.59 18.43
N ALA A 468 10.33 33.05 17.35
CA ALA A 468 9.33 32.28 16.62
C ALA A 468 9.90 31.01 15.97
N CYS A 469 11.11 31.09 15.40
CA CYS A 469 11.80 29.93 14.82
C CYS A 469 12.18 28.90 15.91
N LEU A 470 12.62 29.35 17.08
CA LEU A 470 12.99 28.48 18.20
C LEU A 470 11.79 27.66 18.70
N VAL A 471 10.65 28.33 18.89
CA VAL A 471 9.39 27.69 19.29
C VAL A 471 8.86 26.76 18.19
N SER A 472 8.93 27.19 16.92
CA SER A 472 8.52 26.38 15.78
C SER A 472 9.32 25.07 15.68
N ALA A 473 10.65 25.16 15.75
CA ALA A 473 11.54 23.99 15.64
C ALA A 473 11.23 22.95 16.71
N ALA A 474 11.13 23.36 17.98
CA ALA A 474 10.89 22.46 19.09
C ALA A 474 9.52 21.78 19.03
N LYS A 475 8.44 22.52 18.69
CA LYS A 475 7.08 21.98 18.60
C LYS A 475 6.91 21.02 17.43
N VAL A 476 7.44 21.37 16.25
CA VAL A 476 7.42 20.48 15.08
C VAL A 476 8.15 19.17 15.41
N PHE A 477 9.31 19.27 16.06
CA PHE A 477 10.10 18.09 16.43
C PHE A 477 9.40 17.22 17.48
N GLN A 478 8.73 17.83 18.47
CA GLN A 478 7.95 17.11 19.47
C GLN A 478 6.83 16.29 18.83
N CYS A 479 5.98 16.92 18.00
CA CYS A 479 4.86 16.24 17.36
C CYS A 479 5.35 15.10 16.45
N LEU A 480 6.46 15.29 15.74
CA LEU A 480 7.09 14.24 14.94
C LEU A 480 7.52 13.03 15.80
N CYS A 481 8.08 13.29 16.98
CA CYS A 481 8.56 12.25 17.89
C CYS A 481 7.40 11.53 18.63
N GLU A 482 6.29 12.22 18.90
CA GLU A 482 5.08 11.63 19.47
C GLU A 482 4.46 10.58 18.53
N ASP A 483 4.57 10.79 17.22
CA ASP A 483 4.07 9.86 16.21
C ASP A 483 4.93 8.58 16.03
N GLN A 484 6.10 8.49 16.69
CA GLN A 484 7.00 7.31 16.68
C GLN A 484 7.38 6.78 15.28
N LEU A 485 7.36 7.66 14.27
CA LEU A 485 7.77 7.32 12.89
C LEU A 485 9.23 6.86 12.86
N TYR A 486 10.10 7.60 13.55
CA TYR A 486 11.51 7.30 13.74
C TYR A 486 11.75 6.90 15.20
N PRO A 487 11.98 5.60 15.51
CA PRO A 487 12.02 5.12 16.89
C PRO A 487 13.21 5.67 17.67
N LEU A 488 14.33 5.98 16.98
CA LEU A 488 15.55 6.54 17.57
C LEU A 488 15.33 7.92 18.21
N ILE A 489 14.42 8.73 17.67
CA ILE A 489 14.15 10.09 18.17
C ILE A 489 12.96 10.16 19.12
N GLY A 490 12.29 9.03 19.41
CA GLY A 490 11.12 8.98 20.30
C GLY A 490 11.38 9.57 21.71
N PHE A 491 12.65 9.59 22.15
CA PHE A 491 13.08 10.25 23.38
C PHE A 491 12.71 11.74 23.46
N PHE A 492 12.69 12.46 22.32
CA PHE A 492 12.41 13.90 22.29
C PHE A 492 10.92 14.25 22.32
N GLY A 493 10.02 13.26 22.21
CA GLY A 493 8.57 13.48 22.22
C GLY A 493 7.95 13.68 23.61
N LYS A 494 8.72 13.56 24.70
CA LYS A 494 8.20 13.72 26.06
C LYS A 494 7.98 15.21 26.39
N GLY A 495 6.72 15.63 26.49
CA GLY A 495 6.34 16.95 27.00
C GLY A 495 6.44 17.05 28.53
N TYR A 496 6.80 18.23 29.03
CA TYR A 496 6.96 18.53 30.45
C TYR A 496 5.99 19.64 30.91
N GLY A 497 5.60 19.64 32.19
CA GLY A 497 4.71 20.65 32.77
C GLY A 497 3.23 20.50 32.37
N LYS A 498 2.40 21.46 32.81
CA LYS A 498 0.93 21.45 32.58
C LYS A 498 0.57 21.62 31.09
N ASN A 499 1.40 22.36 30.34
CA ASN A 499 1.17 22.68 28.93
C ASN A 499 1.87 21.70 27.96
N LYS A 500 2.46 20.60 28.45
CA LYS A 500 3.23 19.62 27.67
C LYS A 500 4.32 20.26 26.79
N GLU A 501 5.14 21.14 27.37
CA GLU A 501 6.18 21.85 26.64
C GLU A 501 7.38 20.97 26.29
N PRO A 502 7.97 21.10 25.08
CA PRO A 502 9.06 20.25 24.61
C PRO A 502 10.43 20.73 25.06
N VAL A 503 10.73 20.62 26.37
CA VAL A 503 12.03 21.05 26.93
C VAL A 503 13.21 20.40 26.19
N ARG A 504 13.13 19.11 25.88
CA ARG A 504 14.18 18.40 25.12
C ARG A 504 14.33 18.90 23.69
N GLY A 505 13.22 19.25 23.05
CA GLY A 505 13.21 19.83 21.70
C GLY A 505 13.84 21.22 21.68
N TYR A 506 13.53 22.06 22.67
CA TYR A 506 14.15 23.36 22.85
C TYR A 506 15.67 23.27 23.04
N LEU A 507 16.14 22.33 23.87
CA LEU A 507 17.58 22.11 24.07
C LEU A 507 18.29 21.64 22.80
N LEU A 508 17.65 20.78 22.00
CA LEU A 508 18.19 20.35 20.71
C LEU A 508 18.28 21.51 19.71
N ALA A 509 17.20 22.29 19.58
CA ALA A 509 17.17 23.46 18.69
C ALA A 509 18.21 24.51 19.12
N TYR A 510 18.37 24.74 20.43
CA TYR A 510 19.41 25.60 21.00
C TYR A 510 20.81 25.11 20.65
N ALA A 511 21.11 23.82 20.83
CA ALA A 511 22.42 23.25 20.50
C ALA A 511 22.76 23.40 19.01
N ILE A 512 21.78 23.15 18.12
CA ILE A 512 21.94 23.37 16.68
C ILE A 512 22.17 24.86 16.39
N ALA A 513 21.37 25.76 16.99
CA ALA A 513 21.52 27.19 16.79
C ALA A 513 22.90 27.70 17.22
N VAL A 514 23.40 27.27 18.40
CA VAL A 514 24.74 27.63 18.89
C VAL A 514 25.84 27.15 17.93
N ALA A 515 25.74 25.93 17.39
CA ALA A 515 26.71 25.42 16.43
C ALA A 515 26.83 26.32 15.18
N PHE A 516 25.72 26.85 14.68
CA PHE A 516 25.72 27.78 13.55
C PHE A 516 26.07 29.23 13.93
N ILE A 517 25.76 29.67 15.16
CA ILE A 517 26.16 31.01 15.66
C ILE A 517 27.68 31.14 15.73
N ILE A 518 28.40 30.05 16.04
CA ILE A 518 29.88 30.05 16.11
C ILE A 518 30.53 30.40 14.76
N ILE A 519 29.85 30.18 13.63
CA ILE A 519 30.33 30.61 12.31
C ILE A 519 30.50 32.14 12.25
N ALA A 520 29.63 32.89 12.93
CA ALA A 520 29.68 34.35 13.11
C ALA A 520 29.64 35.21 11.84
N GLU A 521 29.26 34.61 10.70
CA GLU A 521 29.16 35.29 9.41
C GLU A 521 27.79 35.06 8.76
N LEU A 522 27.02 36.14 8.61
CA LEU A 522 25.64 36.05 8.13
C LEU A 522 25.54 35.57 6.67
N ASN A 523 26.46 36.03 5.81
CA ASN A 523 26.47 35.72 4.37
C ASN A 523 26.79 34.24 4.11
N THR A 524 27.47 33.56 5.02
CA THR A 524 27.78 32.11 4.93
C THR A 524 26.62 31.25 5.47
N ILE A 525 25.88 31.73 6.47
CA ILE A 525 24.75 31.00 7.07
C ILE A 525 23.50 31.06 6.17
N ALA A 526 23.24 32.19 5.52
CA ALA A 526 22.03 32.40 4.71
C ALA A 526 21.84 31.38 3.56
N PRO A 527 22.85 31.04 2.75
CA PRO A 527 22.72 30.04 1.67
C PRO A 527 22.34 28.63 2.19
N ILE A 528 22.87 28.24 3.36
CA ILE A 528 22.55 26.95 3.99
C ILE A 528 21.06 26.89 4.32
N ILE A 529 20.53 27.96 4.92
CA ILE A 529 19.11 28.07 5.26
C ILE A 529 18.24 28.02 4.01
N SER A 530 18.64 28.75 2.96
CA SER A 530 17.94 28.79 1.68
C SER A 530 17.75 27.39 1.10
N ASN A 531 18.78 26.54 1.11
CA ASN A 531 18.68 25.17 0.63
C ASN A 531 17.67 24.33 1.42
N PHE A 532 17.70 24.38 2.76
CA PHE A 532 16.79 23.56 3.57
C PHE A 532 15.33 23.99 3.45
N PHE A 533 15.06 25.30 3.34
CA PHE A 533 13.71 25.80 3.08
C PHE A 533 13.24 25.50 1.65
N LEU A 534 14.09 25.66 0.63
CA LEU A 534 13.77 25.26 -0.74
C LEU A 534 13.45 23.76 -0.83
N CYS A 535 14.23 22.92 -0.15
CA CYS A 535 13.96 21.48 -0.06
C CYS A 535 12.61 21.20 0.60
N SER A 536 12.30 21.88 1.71
CA SER A 536 11.02 21.73 2.41
C SER A 536 9.83 22.17 1.54
N TYR A 537 9.96 23.29 0.84
CA TYR A 537 8.93 23.82 -0.06
C TYR A 537 8.76 22.94 -1.30
N ALA A 538 9.84 22.42 -1.86
CA ALA A 538 9.80 21.44 -2.93
C ALA A 538 8.99 20.20 -2.54
N LEU A 539 9.23 19.67 -1.32
CA LEU A 539 8.51 18.49 -0.82
C LEU A 539 7.04 18.76 -0.53
N ILE A 540 6.71 19.91 0.06
CA ILE A 540 5.29 20.30 0.30
C ILE A 540 4.54 20.36 -1.04
N ASN A 541 5.13 21.04 -2.02
CA ASN A 541 4.55 21.23 -3.35
C ASN A 541 4.42 19.90 -4.12
N PHE A 542 5.48 19.08 -4.11
CA PHE A 542 5.46 17.76 -4.74
C PHE A 542 4.43 16.82 -4.08
N SER A 543 4.31 16.87 -2.76
CA SER A 543 3.35 16.04 -2.02
C SER A 543 1.91 16.39 -2.36
N CYS A 544 1.58 17.68 -2.48
CA CYS A 544 0.25 18.12 -2.91
C CYS A 544 -0.07 17.66 -4.33
N PHE A 545 0.90 17.80 -5.25
CA PHE A 545 0.78 17.29 -6.62
C PHE A 545 0.55 15.78 -6.65
N HIS A 546 1.35 15.01 -5.90
CA HIS A 546 1.24 13.55 -5.81
C HIS A 546 -0.11 13.11 -5.24
N ALA A 547 -0.59 13.76 -4.18
CA ALA A 547 -1.91 13.47 -3.61
C ALA A 547 -3.06 13.79 -4.59
N SER A 548 -2.91 14.87 -5.37
CA SER A 548 -3.89 15.25 -6.41
C SER A 548 -3.90 14.32 -7.63
N ILE A 549 -2.77 13.77 -8.07
CA ILE A 549 -2.72 12.87 -9.25
C ILE A 549 -3.16 11.45 -8.89
N THR A 550 -2.88 11.00 -7.67
CA THR A 550 -3.27 9.67 -7.18
C THR A 550 -4.75 9.55 -6.84
N ASN A 551 -5.51 10.66 -6.92
CA ASN A 551 -6.91 10.74 -6.52
C ASN A 551 -7.14 10.12 -5.14
N SER A 552 -6.28 10.47 -4.17
CA SER A 552 -6.41 9.97 -2.80
C SER A 552 -7.76 10.37 -2.21
N PRO A 553 -8.59 9.45 -1.70
CA PRO A 553 -9.92 9.79 -1.17
C PRO A 553 -9.90 10.79 -0.03
N GLY A 554 -8.81 10.83 0.74
CA GLY A 554 -8.57 11.76 1.84
C GLY A 554 -8.04 13.14 1.40
N TRP A 555 -7.81 13.35 0.11
CA TRP A 555 -7.34 14.62 -0.45
C TRP A 555 -8.47 15.30 -1.24
N ARG A 556 -9.12 16.27 -0.62
CA ARG A 556 -10.25 17.06 -1.17
C ARG A 556 -10.10 18.54 -0.79
N PRO A 557 -9.06 19.23 -1.30
CA PRO A 557 -8.86 20.64 -0.98
C PRO A 557 -10.04 21.47 -1.50
N SER A 558 -10.67 22.26 -0.63
CA SER A 558 -11.77 23.17 -1.02
C SER A 558 -11.27 24.54 -1.50
N PHE A 559 -9.96 24.78 -1.44
CA PHE A 559 -9.36 26.06 -1.83
C PHE A 559 -9.40 26.30 -3.34
N ARG A 560 -10.10 27.35 -3.76
CA ARG A 560 -10.41 27.65 -5.18
C ARG A 560 -9.20 27.93 -6.07
N TYR A 561 -8.15 28.57 -5.55
CA TYR A 561 -6.98 28.98 -6.33
C TYR A 561 -5.87 27.93 -6.38
N TYR A 562 -6.10 26.74 -5.81
CA TYR A 562 -5.14 25.65 -5.88
C TYR A 562 -5.19 24.96 -7.26
N SER A 563 -4.01 24.72 -7.83
CA SER A 563 -3.85 23.91 -9.05
C SER A 563 -2.71 22.92 -8.87
N LYS A 564 -2.95 21.65 -9.23
CA LYS A 564 -1.94 20.58 -9.16
C LYS A 564 -0.70 20.89 -10.01
N TRP A 565 -0.89 21.54 -11.16
CA TRP A 565 0.22 21.91 -12.05
C TRP A 565 1.05 23.06 -11.53
N ALA A 566 0.42 24.02 -10.84
CA ALA A 566 1.15 25.08 -10.14
C ALA A 566 2.02 24.49 -9.03
N ALA A 567 1.51 23.52 -8.26
CA ALA A 567 2.28 22.81 -7.25
C ALA A 567 3.47 22.04 -7.87
N LEU A 568 3.27 21.34 -9.00
CA LEU A 568 4.39 20.69 -9.70
C LEU A 568 5.46 21.71 -10.16
N PHE A 569 5.03 22.82 -10.75
CA PHE A 569 5.94 23.89 -11.17
C PHE A 569 6.72 24.45 -9.97
N GLY A 570 6.06 24.70 -8.84
CA GLY A 570 6.70 25.12 -7.58
C GLY A 570 7.71 24.13 -7.04
N ALA A 571 7.46 22.82 -7.16
CA ALA A 571 8.41 21.79 -6.77
C ALA A 571 9.64 21.78 -7.68
N VAL A 572 9.45 21.80 -9.00
CA VAL A 572 10.53 21.77 -10.00
C VAL A 572 11.40 23.02 -9.89
N ILE A 573 10.81 24.22 -9.83
CA ILE A 573 11.58 25.46 -9.73
C ILE A 573 12.39 25.51 -8.44
N SER A 574 11.85 25.02 -7.32
CA SER A 574 12.57 24.96 -6.04
C SER A 574 13.79 24.04 -6.11
N VAL A 575 13.66 22.87 -6.76
CA VAL A 575 14.79 21.95 -6.96
C VAL A 575 15.84 22.54 -7.89
N VAL A 576 15.42 23.15 -9.01
CA VAL A 576 16.34 23.80 -9.96
C VAL A 576 17.13 24.91 -9.27
N ILE A 577 16.46 25.80 -8.54
CA ILE A 577 17.12 26.86 -7.77
C ILE A 577 18.10 26.27 -6.75
N MET A 578 17.72 25.22 -6.03
CA MET A 578 18.60 24.56 -5.04
C MET A 578 19.91 24.06 -5.68
N PHE A 579 19.85 23.49 -6.89
CA PHE A 579 21.06 23.09 -7.63
C PHE A 579 21.88 24.28 -8.13
N LEU A 580 21.23 25.37 -8.53
CA LEU A 580 21.89 26.60 -8.98
C LEU A 580 22.58 27.35 -7.83
N LEU A 581 22.10 27.18 -6.59
CA LEU A 581 22.77 27.73 -5.41
C LEU A 581 24.03 26.95 -5.06
N THR A 582 23.86 25.68 -4.66
CA THR A 582 24.98 24.82 -4.22
C THR A 582 24.66 23.36 -4.52
N TRP A 583 25.09 22.89 -5.68
CA TRP A 583 24.78 21.56 -6.21
C TRP A 583 25.12 20.40 -5.25
N TRP A 584 26.24 20.48 -4.53
CA TRP A 584 26.67 19.41 -3.62
C TRP A 584 25.78 19.33 -2.37
N ALA A 585 25.39 20.48 -1.81
CA ALA A 585 24.46 20.55 -0.68
C ALA A 585 23.06 20.08 -1.10
N ALA A 586 22.63 20.42 -2.31
CA ALA A 586 21.39 19.94 -2.91
C ALA A 586 21.34 18.40 -3.01
N LEU A 587 22.43 17.76 -3.47
CA LEU A 587 22.54 16.30 -3.54
C LEU A 587 22.47 15.65 -2.16
N ILE A 588 23.15 16.21 -1.16
CA ILE A 588 23.10 15.72 0.22
C ILE A 588 21.67 15.82 0.77
N ALA A 589 21.01 16.97 0.60
CA ALA A 589 19.64 17.18 1.05
C ALA A 589 18.66 16.18 0.43
N ILE A 590 18.72 16.00 -0.90
CA ILE A 590 17.88 15.01 -1.61
C ILE A 590 18.20 13.57 -1.15
N GLY A 591 19.49 13.24 -0.95
CA GLY A 591 19.90 11.93 -0.42
C GLY A 591 19.32 11.64 0.96
N VAL A 592 19.35 12.63 1.86
CA VAL A 592 18.74 12.53 3.20
C VAL A 592 17.22 12.34 3.10
N VAL A 593 16.54 13.10 2.24
CA VAL A 593 15.09 12.94 2.01
C VAL A 593 14.74 11.55 1.53
N LEU A 594 15.44 11.05 0.51
CA LEU A 594 15.21 9.72 -0.05
C LEU A 594 15.45 8.63 0.99
N PHE A 595 16.52 8.75 1.78
CA PHE A 595 16.80 7.84 2.87
C PHE A 595 15.67 7.82 3.91
N LEU A 596 15.18 8.99 4.35
CA LEU A 596 14.09 9.10 5.31
C LEU A 596 12.80 8.48 4.77
N LEU A 597 12.45 8.76 3.52
CA LEU A 597 11.26 8.25 2.87
C LEU A 597 11.32 6.71 2.70
N LEU A 598 12.46 6.18 2.22
CA LEU A 598 12.70 4.74 2.11
C LEU A 598 12.65 4.04 3.47
N TYR A 599 13.19 4.66 4.51
CA TYR A 599 13.17 4.12 5.87
C TYR A 599 11.73 3.96 6.39
N VAL A 600 10.87 4.98 6.21
CA VAL A 600 9.46 4.91 6.64
C VAL A 600 8.70 3.85 5.85
N ILE A 601 8.92 3.76 4.52
CA ILE A 601 8.30 2.72 3.67
C ILE A 601 8.74 1.32 4.11
N TYR A 602 10.01 1.12 4.45
CA TYR A 602 10.54 -0.18 4.87
C TYR A 602 9.98 -0.61 6.22
N LYS A 603 9.94 0.29 7.21
CA LYS A 603 9.49 -0.03 8.57
C LYS A 603 7.97 -0.28 8.65
N LYS A 604 7.17 0.34 7.76
CA LYS A 604 5.69 0.30 7.77
C LYS A 604 5.11 0.52 9.18
N PRO A 605 5.23 1.74 9.75
CA PRO A 605 4.71 2.02 11.09
C PRO A 605 3.22 1.70 11.18
N GLU A 606 2.75 1.28 12.36
CA GLU A 606 1.34 0.92 12.61
C GLU A 606 0.37 2.10 12.44
N VAL A 607 0.93 3.30 12.42
CA VAL A 607 0.22 4.55 12.35
C VAL A 607 -0.32 4.79 10.93
N ASN A 608 -1.61 4.52 10.74
CA ASN A 608 -2.28 4.63 9.45
C ASN A 608 -3.22 5.86 9.39
N TRP A 609 -2.73 6.98 8.86
CA TRP A 609 -3.52 8.20 8.65
C TRP A 609 -4.16 8.27 7.26
N GLY A 610 -4.12 7.19 6.49
CA GLY A 610 -4.36 7.21 5.05
C GLY A 610 -3.15 7.81 4.34
N SER A 611 -2.32 6.96 3.75
CA SER A 611 -1.22 7.43 2.90
C SER A 611 -1.69 7.61 1.46
N SER A 612 -1.23 8.67 0.80
CA SER A 612 -1.36 8.83 -0.66
C SER A 612 -0.74 7.65 -1.42
N VAL A 613 0.33 7.05 -0.89
CA VAL A 613 0.99 5.86 -1.47
C VAL A 613 0.12 4.61 -1.35
N GLN A 614 -0.59 4.46 -0.22
CA GLN A 614 -1.55 3.36 -0.03
C GLN A 614 -2.79 3.53 -0.91
N ALA A 615 -3.31 4.75 -1.04
CA ALA A 615 -4.41 5.05 -1.95
C ALA A 615 -4.04 4.79 -3.41
N GLY A 616 -2.83 5.18 -3.82
CA GLY A 616 -2.29 4.84 -5.15
C GLY A 616 -2.19 3.33 -5.37
N SER A 617 -1.73 2.58 -4.37
CA SER A 617 -1.67 1.11 -4.43
C SER A 617 -3.05 0.46 -4.58
N TYR A 618 -4.07 0.99 -3.89
CA TYR A 618 -5.45 0.52 -4.03
C TYR A 618 -6.02 0.83 -5.42
N ASN A 619 -5.86 2.06 -5.91
CA ASN A 619 -6.31 2.46 -7.25
C ASN A 619 -5.64 1.63 -8.34
N LEU A 620 -4.34 1.34 -8.18
CA LEU A 620 -3.59 0.46 -9.08
C LEU A 620 -4.12 -0.97 -9.04
N ALA A 621 -4.37 -1.52 -7.84
CA ALA A 621 -4.93 -2.86 -7.69
C ALA A 621 -6.34 -2.97 -8.29
N LEU A 622 -7.19 -1.96 -8.08
CA LEU A 622 -8.53 -1.90 -8.66
C LEU A 622 -8.48 -1.80 -10.19
N SER A 623 -7.68 -0.86 -10.72
CA SER A 623 -7.52 -0.67 -12.16
C SER A 623 -7.02 -1.93 -12.85
N TYR A 624 -6.02 -2.61 -12.28
CA TYR A 624 -5.57 -3.90 -12.80
C TYR A 624 -6.62 -5.00 -12.65
N SER A 625 -7.37 -5.05 -11.55
CA SER A 625 -8.43 -6.05 -11.35
C SER A 625 -9.58 -5.88 -12.35
N VAL A 626 -9.95 -4.63 -12.66
CA VAL A 626 -10.98 -4.31 -13.67
C VAL A 626 -10.46 -4.60 -15.07
N GLY A 627 -9.21 -4.24 -15.38
CA GLY A 627 -8.59 -4.53 -16.68
C GLY A 627 -8.50 -6.03 -16.99
N LEU A 628 -8.42 -6.91 -15.97
CA LEU A 628 -8.49 -8.35 -16.18
C LEU A 628 -9.84 -8.83 -16.74
N ASN A 629 -10.93 -8.07 -16.58
CA ASN A 629 -12.24 -8.47 -17.12
C ASN A 629 -12.29 -8.40 -18.66
N GLU A 630 -11.44 -7.59 -19.28
CA GLU A 630 -11.35 -7.44 -20.74
C GLU A 630 -10.54 -8.56 -21.41
N VAL A 631 -9.78 -9.34 -20.64
CA VAL A 631 -8.93 -10.42 -21.17
C VAL A 631 -9.72 -11.71 -21.34
N GLU A 632 -9.62 -12.33 -22.52
CA GLU A 632 -10.23 -13.63 -22.81
C GLU A 632 -9.52 -14.80 -22.09
N ASP A 633 -10.30 -15.80 -21.70
CA ASP A 633 -9.78 -16.99 -21.01
C ASP A 633 -8.99 -17.86 -21.99
N HIS A 634 -7.72 -18.12 -21.68
CA HIS A 634 -6.85 -18.97 -22.50
C HIS A 634 -6.13 -20.01 -21.64
N ILE A 635 -6.02 -21.25 -22.13
CA ILE A 635 -5.48 -22.42 -21.39
C ILE A 635 -4.06 -22.16 -20.85
N LYS A 636 -3.19 -21.48 -21.62
CA LYS A 636 -1.83 -21.11 -21.16
C LYS A 636 -1.80 -20.16 -19.97
N ASN A 637 -2.85 -19.35 -19.81
CA ASN A 637 -2.98 -18.40 -18.71
C ASN A 637 -3.69 -19.04 -17.50
N TYR A 638 -4.11 -20.30 -17.61
CA TYR A 638 -4.72 -21.02 -16.50
C TYR A 638 -3.81 -20.98 -15.27
N ARG A 639 -4.43 -20.71 -14.11
CA ARG A 639 -3.79 -20.74 -12.79
C ARG A 639 -4.69 -21.50 -11.83
N PRO A 640 -4.15 -22.39 -10.98
CA PRO A 640 -4.94 -23.03 -9.94
C PRO A 640 -5.25 -22.01 -8.83
N GLN A 641 -6.48 -21.50 -8.83
CA GLN A 641 -6.99 -20.53 -7.87
C GLN A 641 -7.78 -21.30 -6.80
N CYS A 642 -7.23 -21.42 -5.59
CA CYS A 642 -7.77 -22.36 -4.60
C CYS A 642 -8.62 -21.67 -3.53
N LEU A 643 -9.83 -22.20 -3.30
CA LEU A 643 -10.63 -21.97 -2.10
C LEU A 643 -10.35 -23.12 -1.13
N VAL A 644 -9.71 -22.81 0.00
CA VAL A 644 -9.27 -23.81 0.97
C VAL A 644 -10.16 -23.74 2.20
N LEU A 645 -10.91 -24.81 2.48
CA LEU A 645 -11.76 -24.91 3.66
C LEU A 645 -10.93 -25.25 4.90
N THR A 646 -10.22 -24.25 5.40
CA THR A 646 -9.31 -24.37 6.55
C THR A 646 -10.07 -24.36 7.87
N GLY A 647 -11.25 -23.74 7.91
CA GLY A 647 -11.76 -23.21 9.16
C GLY A 647 -10.80 -22.14 9.69
N PRO A 648 -10.59 -22.04 11.01
CA PRO A 648 -9.49 -21.26 11.56
C PRO A 648 -8.14 -21.75 10.98
N PRO A 649 -7.34 -20.91 10.30
CA PRO A 649 -6.12 -21.34 9.61
C PRO A 649 -5.07 -21.98 10.54
N ASN A 650 -5.08 -21.59 11.82
CA ASN A 650 -4.23 -22.14 12.87
C ASN A 650 -4.56 -23.60 13.23
N PHE A 651 -5.82 -24.05 13.06
CA PHE A 651 -6.23 -25.41 13.40
C PHE A 651 -5.80 -26.45 12.38
N ARG A 652 -5.64 -26.06 11.10
CA ARG A 652 -5.27 -26.95 10.00
C ARG A 652 -4.06 -26.43 9.22
N PRO A 653 -2.90 -26.21 9.86
CA PRO A 653 -1.75 -25.57 9.24
C PRO A 653 -1.19 -26.39 8.07
N ALA A 654 -1.29 -27.73 8.12
CA ALA A 654 -0.83 -28.61 7.05
C ALA A 654 -1.60 -28.40 5.73
N LEU A 655 -2.91 -28.13 5.81
CA LEU A 655 -3.74 -27.84 4.64
C LEU A 655 -3.37 -26.48 4.02
N VAL A 656 -3.15 -25.47 4.87
CA VAL A 656 -2.70 -24.14 4.45
C VAL A 656 -1.32 -24.21 3.80
N ASP A 657 -0.36 -24.91 4.42
CA ASP A 657 1.00 -25.04 3.91
C ASP A 657 1.05 -25.84 2.60
N PHE A 658 0.24 -26.89 2.47
CA PHE A 658 0.15 -27.67 1.23
C PHE A 658 -0.23 -26.78 0.05
N VAL A 659 -1.37 -26.08 0.16
CA VAL A 659 -1.85 -25.19 -0.92
C VAL A 659 -0.91 -24.02 -1.12
N GLY A 660 -0.46 -23.40 -0.03
CA GLY A 660 0.49 -22.30 -0.03
C GLY A 660 1.83 -22.64 -0.69
N THR A 661 2.21 -23.92 -0.75
CA THR A 661 3.45 -24.35 -1.40
C THR A 661 3.38 -24.18 -2.92
N PHE A 662 2.30 -24.61 -3.58
CA PHE A 662 2.19 -24.53 -5.04
C PHE A 662 1.62 -23.19 -5.53
N THR A 663 0.72 -22.54 -4.79
CA THR A 663 0.16 -21.21 -5.15
C THR A 663 1.14 -20.06 -4.95
N ARG A 664 2.22 -20.26 -4.15
CA ARG A 664 3.18 -19.25 -3.70
C ARG A 664 3.52 -18.16 -4.73
N ASN A 665 2.94 -16.96 -4.55
CA ASN A 665 3.08 -15.75 -5.40
C ASN A 665 2.65 -15.90 -6.87
N LEU A 666 2.05 -17.03 -7.26
CA LEU A 666 1.69 -17.34 -8.64
C LEU A 666 0.17 -17.42 -8.85
N SER A 667 -0.58 -17.73 -7.81
CA SER A 667 -2.02 -17.99 -7.93
C SER A 667 -2.78 -17.55 -6.68
N LEU A 668 -4.08 -17.31 -6.86
CA LEU A 668 -4.97 -16.91 -5.80
C LEU A 668 -5.16 -18.05 -4.80
N MET A 669 -5.08 -17.73 -3.52
CA MET A 669 -5.43 -18.63 -2.42
C MET A 669 -6.36 -17.90 -1.46
N VAL A 670 -7.53 -18.49 -1.21
CA VAL A 670 -8.53 -17.98 -0.28
C VAL A 670 -8.75 -19.04 0.81
N CYS A 671 -8.49 -18.69 2.07
CA CYS A 671 -8.79 -19.51 3.24
C CYS A 671 -10.23 -19.23 3.68
N GLY A 672 -11.12 -20.20 3.48
CA GLY A 672 -12.52 -20.15 3.86
C GLY A 672 -12.77 -20.66 5.28
N HIS A 673 -13.51 -19.89 6.06
CA HIS A 673 -14.01 -20.30 7.38
C HIS A 673 -15.53 -20.10 7.46
N VAL A 674 -16.24 -21.17 7.80
CA VAL A 674 -17.69 -21.11 8.05
C VAL A 674 -17.94 -21.22 9.55
N LEU A 675 -18.50 -20.16 10.13
CA LEU A 675 -18.96 -20.13 11.52
C LEU A 675 -20.42 -20.54 11.57
N ILE A 676 -20.66 -21.65 12.25
CA ILE A 676 -21.98 -22.25 12.41
C ILE A 676 -22.68 -21.59 13.61
N GLY A 677 -23.85 -20.99 13.38
CA GLY A 677 -24.71 -20.46 14.44
C GLY A 677 -25.46 -19.16 14.11
N PRO A 678 -26.26 -18.64 15.06
CA PRO A 678 -27.12 -17.48 14.84
C PRO A 678 -26.33 -16.18 14.62
N ARG A 679 -26.64 -15.48 13.53
CA ARG A 679 -25.92 -14.29 13.04
C ARG A 679 -25.71 -13.19 14.09
N LYS A 680 -26.73 -12.89 14.92
CA LYS A 680 -26.68 -11.77 15.88
C LYS A 680 -25.61 -11.95 16.96
N GLN A 681 -25.34 -13.18 17.37
CA GLN A 681 -24.40 -13.48 18.45
C GLN A 681 -22.95 -13.62 17.95
N ARG A 682 -22.77 -14.19 16.75
CA ARG A 682 -21.43 -14.51 16.20
C ARG A 682 -20.78 -13.39 15.38
N MET A 683 -21.52 -12.36 14.96
CA MET A 683 -20.98 -11.26 14.14
C MET A 683 -19.86 -10.45 14.81
N PRO A 684 -19.94 -10.10 16.11
CA PRO A 684 -18.85 -9.40 16.79
C PRO A 684 -17.58 -10.26 16.91
N GLU A 685 -17.76 -11.56 17.18
CA GLU A 685 -16.69 -12.56 17.28
C GLU A 685 -15.94 -12.72 15.95
N LEU A 686 -16.66 -12.80 14.83
CA LEU A 686 -16.12 -12.89 13.47
C LEU A 686 -15.13 -11.75 13.17
N ARG A 687 -15.55 -10.50 13.42
CA ARG A 687 -14.75 -9.30 13.12
C ARG A 687 -13.45 -9.23 13.91
N LEU A 688 -13.47 -9.72 15.14
CA LEU A 688 -12.33 -9.69 16.04
C LEU A 688 -11.30 -10.76 15.66
N ILE A 689 -11.76 -11.95 15.23
CA ILE A 689 -10.93 -13.10 14.87
C ILE A 689 -10.26 -12.93 13.49
N ALA A 690 -10.93 -12.32 12.51
CA ALA A 690 -10.43 -12.21 11.13
C ALA A 690 -9.06 -11.52 11.02
N ASN A 691 -8.84 -10.46 11.80
CA ASN A 691 -7.56 -9.74 11.84
C ASN A 691 -6.42 -10.61 12.41
N GLY A 692 -6.70 -11.40 13.45
CA GLY A 692 -5.74 -12.31 14.07
C GLY A 692 -5.26 -13.39 13.09
N HIS A 693 -6.18 -13.99 12.35
CA HIS A 693 -5.85 -15.01 11.34
C HIS A 693 -5.07 -14.46 10.15
N THR A 694 -5.38 -13.23 9.71
CA THR A 694 -4.62 -12.55 8.66
C THR A 694 -3.18 -12.29 9.12
N LYS A 695 -2.98 -11.84 10.37
CA LYS A 695 -1.65 -11.69 10.97
C LYS A 695 -0.89 -13.02 11.04
N TRP A 696 -1.57 -14.10 11.41
CA TRP A 696 -0.98 -15.45 11.47
C TRP A 696 -0.48 -15.93 10.09
N LEU A 697 -1.28 -15.75 9.02
CA LEU A 697 -0.90 -16.08 7.65
C LEU A 697 0.34 -15.30 7.20
N ASN A 698 0.37 -13.99 7.49
CA ASN A 698 1.51 -13.13 7.18
C ASN A 698 2.78 -13.55 7.94
N LYS A 699 2.69 -13.89 9.24
CA LYS A 699 3.81 -14.41 10.03
C LYS A 699 4.36 -15.71 9.44
N ARG A 700 3.49 -16.61 8.96
CA ARG A 700 3.85 -17.86 8.28
C ARG A 700 4.35 -17.69 6.84
N ARG A 701 4.39 -16.45 6.33
CA ARG A 701 4.79 -16.06 4.95
C ARG A 701 3.91 -16.70 3.86
N ILE A 702 2.63 -16.90 4.13
CA ILE A 702 1.65 -17.41 3.19
C ILE A 702 0.80 -16.24 2.68
N LYS A 703 0.89 -15.95 1.38
CA LYS A 703 0.06 -14.92 0.75
C LYS A 703 -1.29 -15.52 0.37
N ALA A 704 -2.24 -15.43 1.31
CA ALA A 704 -3.61 -15.88 1.10
C ALA A 704 -4.58 -14.82 1.63
N PHE A 705 -5.74 -14.73 1.01
CA PHE A 705 -6.87 -13.97 1.55
C PHE A 705 -7.63 -14.84 2.56
N TYR A 706 -8.15 -14.23 3.61
CA TYR A 706 -9.02 -14.90 4.58
C TYR A 706 -10.46 -14.43 4.35
N SER A 707 -11.38 -15.39 4.18
CA SER A 707 -12.79 -15.13 3.93
C SER A 707 -13.62 -15.94 4.90
N ASP A 708 -14.48 -15.28 5.66
CA ASP A 708 -15.32 -15.88 6.67
C ASP A 708 -16.79 -15.62 6.43
N VAL A 709 -17.62 -16.65 6.68
CA VAL A 709 -19.06 -16.63 6.44
C VAL A 709 -19.77 -17.21 7.65
N ILE A 710 -20.91 -16.63 8.01
CA ILE A 710 -21.79 -17.14 9.05
C ILE A 710 -22.96 -17.84 8.35
N ALA A 711 -23.22 -19.10 8.73
CA ALA A 711 -24.33 -19.90 8.21
C ALA A 711 -24.92 -20.79 9.30
N GLU A 712 -26.13 -21.31 9.06
CA GLU A 712 -26.80 -22.24 9.97
C GLU A 712 -26.20 -23.65 9.89
N ASP A 713 -25.72 -24.03 8.70
CA ASP A 713 -25.09 -25.29 8.40
C ASP A 713 -23.81 -25.11 7.57
N LEU A 714 -22.93 -26.13 7.62
CA LEU A 714 -21.64 -26.06 6.93
C LEU A 714 -21.80 -26.01 5.41
N ARG A 715 -22.77 -26.74 4.86
CA ARG A 715 -22.96 -26.85 3.42
C ARG A 715 -23.40 -25.53 2.80
N SER A 716 -24.44 -24.89 3.34
CA SER A 716 -24.91 -23.57 2.91
C SER A 716 -23.81 -22.51 3.03
N GLY A 717 -23.05 -22.50 4.13
CA GLY A 717 -21.94 -21.57 4.30
C GLY A 717 -20.83 -21.75 3.25
N VAL A 718 -20.54 -23.00 2.89
CA VAL A 718 -19.57 -23.30 1.83
C VAL A 718 -20.12 -22.94 0.45
N GLN A 719 -21.40 -23.15 0.16
CA GLN A 719 -22.04 -22.71 -1.10
C GLN A 719 -21.91 -21.19 -1.28
N ILE A 720 -22.14 -20.42 -0.22
CA ILE A 720 -21.93 -18.96 -0.23
C ILE A 720 -20.47 -18.63 -0.57
N LEU A 721 -19.49 -19.32 0.04
CA LEU A 721 -18.08 -19.12 -0.27
C LEU A 721 -17.73 -19.49 -1.71
N MET A 722 -18.29 -20.54 -2.29
CA MET A 722 -18.02 -20.91 -3.69
C MET A 722 -18.56 -19.85 -4.66
N GLN A 723 -19.74 -19.30 -4.39
CA GLN A 723 -20.37 -18.33 -5.29
C GLN A 723 -19.83 -16.90 -5.13
N ALA A 724 -19.46 -16.50 -3.90
CA ALA A 724 -19.16 -15.11 -3.57
C ALA A 724 -17.66 -14.82 -3.32
N ALA A 725 -16.79 -15.83 -3.24
CA ALA A 725 -15.36 -15.60 -3.03
C ALA A 725 -14.67 -15.09 -4.31
N GLY A 726 -13.93 -13.99 -4.18
CA GLY A 726 -13.12 -13.40 -5.25
C GLY A 726 -13.62 -12.04 -5.73
N LEU A 727 -12.93 -11.47 -6.73
CA LEU A 727 -13.29 -10.20 -7.37
C LEU A 727 -13.07 -10.28 -8.89
N GLY A 728 -14.13 -10.10 -9.67
CA GLY A 728 -14.06 -10.17 -11.14
C GLY A 728 -13.51 -11.52 -11.62
N ARG A 729 -12.49 -11.49 -12.49
CA ARG A 729 -11.78 -12.70 -12.96
C ARG A 729 -10.87 -13.35 -11.89
N MET A 730 -10.58 -12.67 -10.78
CA MET A 730 -9.83 -13.25 -9.66
C MET A 730 -10.76 -14.00 -8.70
N LYS A 731 -11.30 -15.13 -9.15
CA LYS A 731 -12.17 -16.02 -8.35
C LYS A 731 -11.55 -17.42 -8.18
N PRO A 732 -11.82 -18.15 -7.09
CA PRO A 732 -11.33 -19.52 -6.96
C PRO A 732 -11.96 -20.44 -8.02
N ASN A 733 -11.20 -21.42 -8.52
CA ASN A 733 -11.65 -22.45 -9.46
C ASN A 733 -11.41 -23.88 -8.95
N ILE A 734 -10.72 -24.04 -7.81
CA ILE A 734 -10.47 -25.33 -7.16
C ILE A 734 -10.90 -25.25 -5.70
N LEU A 735 -11.76 -26.14 -5.27
CA LEU A 735 -12.11 -26.36 -3.87
C LEU A 735 -11.14 -27.35 -3.23
N VAL A 736 -10.47 -26.94 -2.17
CA VAL A 736 -9.55 -27.77 -1.39
C VAL A 736 -10.14 -28.03 -0.01
N VAL A 737 -10.35 -29.30 0.34
CA VAL A 737 -10.93 -29.71 1.63
C VAL A 737 -10.05 -30.73 2.33
N GLY A 738 -10.12 -30.74 3.67
CA GLY A 738 -9.52 -31.80 4.46
C GLY A 738 -10.40 -33.06 4.50
N PHE A 739 -9.79 -34.24 4.55
CA PHE A 739 -10.51 -35.49 4.71
C PHE A 739 -11.14 -35.63 6.10
N LYS A 740 -12.43 -35.98 6.18
CA LYS A 740 -13.17 -36.17 7.44
C LYS A 740 -12.88 -37.56 8.03
N LYS A 741 -11.84 -37.67 8.86
CA LYS A 741 -11.43 -38.94 9.48
C LYS A 741 -12.48 -39.53 10.45
N ASN A 742 -13.21 -38.69 11.18
CA ASN A 742 -14.18 -39.10 12.20
C ASN A 742 -15.59 -39.38 11.66
N TRP A 743 -15.73 -39.75 10.38
CA TRP A 743 -17.05 -39.88 9.76
C TRP A 743 -17.88 -41.05 10.34
N GLN A 744 -17.25 -42.12 10.82
CA GLN A 744 -17.93 -43.28 11.42
C GLN A 744 -18.51 -43.00 12.81
N SER A 745 -17.91 -42.07 13.57
CA SER A 745 -18.35 -41.70 14.91
C SER A 745 -19.13 -40.37 14.93
N ALA A 746 -19.14 -39.63 13.83
CA ALA A 746 -19.86 -38.37 13.71
C ALA A 746 -21.35 -38.59 13.42
N HIS A 747 -22.15 -37.56 13.68
CA HIS A 747 -23.57 -37.57 13.34
C HIS A 747 -23.76 -37.74 11.81
N PRO A 748 -24.63 -38.65 11.33
CA PRO A 748 -24.78 -38.96 9.91
C PRO A 748 -25.05 -37.74 9.01
N ALA A 749 -25.86 -36.79 9.46
CA ALA A 749 -26.09 -35.52 8.78
C ALA A 749 -24.79 -34.77 8.38
N THR A 750 -23.74 -34.83 9.21
CA THR A 750 -22.46 -34.16 8.87
C THR A 750 -21.68 -34.85 7.75
N VAL A 751 -21.95 -36.14 7.51
CA VAL A 751 -21.38 -36.90 6.38
C VAL A 751 -22.12 -36.54 5.10
N GLU A 752 -23.45 -36.43 5.18
CA GLU A 752 -24.28 -35.91 4.08
C GLU A 752 -23.86 -34.49 3.69
N ASP A 753 -23.63 -33.60 4.65
CA ASP A 753 -23.15 -32.23 4.37
C ASP A 753 -21.78 -32.24 3.69
N TYR A 754 -20.83 -33.06 4.17
CA TYR A 754 -19.49 -33.15 3.61
C TYR A 754 -19.50 -33.64 2.16
N ILE A 755 -20.26 -34.68 1.87
CA ILE A 755 -20.39 -35.24 0.52
C ILE A 755 -21.23 -34.31 -0.35
N GLY A 756 -22.26 -33.69 0.20
CA GLY A 756 -23.06 -32.63 -0.41
C GLY A 756 -22.18 -31.48 -0.91
N ILE A 757 -21.21 -31.03 -0.10
CA ILE A 757 -20.23 -30.00 -0.49
C ILE A 757 -19.40 -30.44 -1.71
N LEU A 758 -18.96 -31.71 -1.77
CA LEU A 758 -18.23 -32.22 -2.93
C LEU A 758 -19.11 -32.24 -4.18
N HIS A 759 -20.38 -32.61 -4.04
CA HIS A 759 -21.33 -32.58 -5.15
C HIS A 759 -21.61 -31.15 -5.62
N ASP A 760 -21.82 -30.22 -4.69
CA ASP A 760 -22.07 -28.81 -5.00
C ASP A 760 -20.86 -28.19 -5.70
N ALA A 761 -19.64 -28.56 -5.30
CA ALA A 761 -18.42 -28.14 -6.00
C ALA A 761 -18.42 -28.57 -7.46
N PHE A 762 -18.81 -29.81 -7.74
CA PHE A 762 -18.94 -30.29 -9.11
C PHE A 762 -20.07 -29.59 -9.87
N ASP A 763 -21.20 -29.30 -9.21
CA ASP A 763 -22.32 -28.56 -9.79
C ASP A 763 -21.90 -27.13 -10.21
N PHE A 764 -20.97 -26.50 -9.47
CA PHE A 764 -20.39 -25.18 -9.81
C PHE A 764 -19.18 -25.24 -10.75
N ASN A 765 -18.85 -26.40 -11.34
CA ASN A 765 -17.67 -26.60 -12.19
C ASN A 765 -16.32 -26.31 -11.51
N TYR A 766 -16.21 -26.57 -10.21
CA TYR A 766 -14.94 -26.50 -9.49
C TYR A 766 -14.13 -27.78 -9.67
N GLY A 767 -12.80 -27.64 -9.71
CA GLY A 767 -11.91 -28.75 -9.40
C GLY A 767 -11.99 -29.09 -7.91
N VAL A 768 -11.95 -30.36 -7.55
CA VAL A 768 -12.02 -30.81 -6.14
C VAL A 768 -10.69 -31.45 -5.75
N CYS A 769 -10.16 -31.05 -4.61
CA CYS A 769 -8.95 -31.59 -4.02
C CYS A 769 -9.18 -31.95 -2.55
N VAL A 770 -9.05 -33.23 -2.18
CA VAL A 770 -9.19 -33.70 -0.80
C VAL A 770 -7.84 -34.14 -0.26
N LEU A 771 -7.36 -33.51 0.81
CA LEU A 771 -6.10 -33.88 1.47
C LEU A 771 -6.36 -34.78 2.69
N ARG A 772 -5.69 -35.93 2.74
CA ARG A 772 -5.67 -36.82 3.91
C ARG A 772 -4.27 -36.94 4.49
N MET A 773 -4.19 -36.82 5.81
CA MET A 773 -3.00 -37.05 6.63
C MET A 773 -3.26 -38.21 7.59
N ARG A 774 -2.23 -38.99 7.93
CA ARG A 774 -2.34 -40.15 8.84
C ARG A 774 -2.89 -39.76 10.23
N GLU A 775 -2.32 -38.72 10.82
CA GLU A 775 -2.69 -38.20 12.15
C GLU A 775 -3.97 -37.35 12.12
N GLY A 776 -4.50 -37.04 10.93
CA GLY A 776 -5.56 -36.05 10.75
C GLY A 776 -4.99 -34.64 10.49
N LEU A 777 -5.88 -33.68 10.27
CA LEU A 777 -5.52 -32.30 9.94
C LEU A 777 -5.79 -31.32 11.08
N ASN A 778 -6.61 -31.69 12.07
CA ASN A 778 -7.03 -30.81 13.15
C ASN A 778 -6.05 -30.91 14.32
N VAL A 779 -5.40 -29.80 14.67
CA VAL A 779 -4.40 -29.70 15.75
C VAL A 779 -4.98 -28.99 16.99
N SER A 780 -6.31 -28.77 17.05
CA SER A 780 -6.96 -28.01 18.12
C SER A 780 -6.68 -28.54 19.53
N GLU A 781 -6.59 -29.86 19.71
CA GLU A 781 -6.36 -30.50 21.03
C GLU A 781 -4.93 -30.28 21.55
N VAL A 782 -3.92 -30.31 20.65
CA VAL A 782 -2.50 -30.08 21.00
C VAL A 782 -2.26 -28.62 21.38
N MET A 783 -2.99 -27.70 20.74
CA MET A 783 -2.96 -26.27 21.02
C MET A 783 -3.63 -25.94 22.36
N GLN A 784 -4.74 -26.61 22.70
CA GLN A 784 -5.40 -26.47 24.01
C GLN A 784 -4.55 -27.01 25.17
N ALA A 785 -3.77 -28.08 24.95
CA ALA A 785 -2.87 -28.62 25.97
C ALA A 785 -1.71 -27.67 26.32
N HIS A 786 -1.22 -26.87 25.37
CA HIS A 786 -0.17 -25.85 25.62
C HIS A 786 -0.68 -24.61 26.37
N ILE A 787 -1.99 -24.40 26.45
CA ILE A 787 -2.59 -23.27 27.18
C ILE A 787 -2.75 -23.59 28.68
N ASN A 788 -2.70 -24.87 29.06
CA ASN A 788 -2.75 -25.32 30.46
C ASN A 788 -1.42 -25.92 30.96
N PRO A 789 -0.38 -25.10 31.14
CA PRO A 789 0.55 -25.34 32.24
C PRO A 789 0.67 -24.09 33.13
N VAL A 790 0.56 -24.32 34.44
CA VAL A 790 0.83 -23.41 35.56
C VAL A 790 -0.36 -22.57 36.06
N PHE A 791 -1.12 -23.17 36.98
CA PHE A 791 -1.65 -22.47 38.16
C PHE A 791 -1.13 -23.21 39.39
N ASP A 792 -0.01 -22.75 39.95
CA ASP A 792 0.26 -22.93 41.38
C ASP A 792 -0.53 -21.84 42.13
N PRO A 793 -1.44 -22.18 43.06
CA PRO A 793 -2.05 -21.18 43.91
C PRO A 793 -1.22 -21.07 45.20
N VAL A 794 -0.46 -19.98 45.31
CA VAL A 794 -0.09 -19.42 46.62
C VAL A 794 -0.94 -18.15 46.76
N PHE A 795 -2.00 -18.20 47.57
CA PHE A 795 -2.40 -17.12 48.49
C PHE A 795 -3.57 -17.57 49.39
N ASP A 796 -3.47 -17.09 50.63
CA ASP A 796 -4.17 -17.44 51.88
C ASP A 796 -5.73 -17.37 51.91
N PRO A 797 -6.37 -17.98 52.93
CA PRO A 797 -7.81 -18.12 53.05
C PRO A 797 -8.46 -16.99 53.88
N ALA A 798 -9.60 -16.46 53.43
CA ALA A 798 -10.57 -15.81 54.30
C ALA A 798 -11.98 -15.72 53.67
N GLU A 799 -12.93 -16.33 54.40
CA GLU A 799 -14.35 -15.99 54.56
C GLU A 799 -15.38 -16.22 53.41
N GLY A 800 -16.32 -17.14 53.68
CA GLY A 800 -17.71 -16.71 53.96
C GLY A 800 -18.83 -17.00 52.95
N SER A 801 -19.20 -18.27 52.78
CA SER A 801 -20.57 -18.83 52.64
C SER A 801 -21.69 -18.06 51.86
N LYS A 802 -22.29 -18.69 50.82
CA LYS A 802 -23.58 -19.45 50.91
C LYS A 802 -24.14 -19.88 49.54
N GLU A 803 -24.73 -21.08 49.59
CA GLU A 803 -25.83 -21.66 48.79
C GLU A 803 -25.57 -22.30 47.42
N ALA A 804 -25.94 -23.59 47.38
CA ALA A 804 -25.98 -24.48 46.24
C ALA A 804 -27.44 -24.70 45.81
N SER A 805 -27.71 -24.70 44.50
CA SER A 805 -28.67 -25.65 43.91
C SER A 805 -28.42 -25.89 42.42
N THR A 806 -28.12 -27.16 42.15
CA THR A 806 -28.29 -27.99 40.95
C THR A 806 -29.10 -27.46 39.76
N ARG A 807 -28.46 -27.40 38.58
CA ARG A 807 -28.96 -27.95 37.30
C ARG A 807 -27.81 -28.16 36.32
N GLY A 808 -27.62 -29.42 35.90
CA GLY A 808 -26.54 -29.82 35.00
C GLY A 808 -26.70 -29.22 33.60
N ALA A 809 -25.67 -28.51 33.16
CA ALA A 809 -25.43 -28.18 31.76
C ALA A 809 -23.96 -28.51 31.47
N ARG A 810 -23.72 -29.31 30.43
CA ARG A 810 -22.37 -29.52 29.87
C ARG A 810 -21.79 -28.14 29.49
N PRO A 811 -20.54 -27.80 29.85
CA PRO A 811 -19.97 -26.53 29.45
C PRO A 811 -19.77 -26.52 27.92
N SER A 812 -20.45 -25.60 27.25
CA SER A 812 -20.24 -25.25 25.86
C SER A 812 -18.88 -24.58 25.69
N VAL A 813 -18.05 -25.12 24.80
CA VAL A 813 -16.73 -24.61 24.44
C VAL A 813 -16.85 -23.20 23.85
N SER A 814 -16.50 -22.19 24.65
CA SER A 814 -16.29 -20.81 24.24
C SER A 814 -14.92 -20.38 24.77
N GLY A 815 -13.86 -20.79 24.07
CA GLY A 815 -12.51 -20.29 24.32
C GLY A 815 -12.41 -18.86 23.80
N THR A 816 -12.48 -17.88 24.70
CA THR A 816 -12.08 -16.50 24.44
C THR A 816 -10.59 -16.46 24.13
N LEU A 817 -10.24 -16.35 22.84
CA LEU A 817 -8.85 -16.18 22.38
C LEU A 817 -8.59 -14.69 22.13
N ASP A 818 -7.72 -14.11 22.95
CA ASP A 818 -7.21 -12.76 22.80
C ASP A 818 -6.45 -12.64 21.45
N PRO A 819 -6.79 -11.69 20.54
CA PRO A 819 -6.24 -11.64 19.19
C PRO A 819 -4.74 -11.32 19.12
N GLU A 820 -4.15 -10.76 20.19
CA GLU A 820 -2.70 -10.57 20.31
C GLU A 820 -1.95 -11.85 20.69
N ALA A 821 -2.60 -12.76 21.43
CA ALA A 821 -2.00 -14.04 21.83
C ALA A 821 -1.76 -14.95 20.61
N LEU A 822 -2.69 -14.95 19.64
CA LEU A 822 -2.58 -15.71 18.38
C LEU A 822 -1.33 -15.35 17.55
N GLY A 823 -0.81 -14.14 17.73
CA GLY A 823 0.43 -13.68 17.09
C GLY A 823 1.70 -14.17 17.78
N ARG A 824 1.64 -14.53 19.07
CA ARG A 824 2.77 -14.97 19.90
C ARG A 824 2.95 -16.50 19.94
N GLU A 825 1.95 -17.28 19.53
CA GLU A 825 1.99 -18.75 19.52
C GLU A 825 3.16 -19.32 18.68
N GLU A 826 3.82 -20.35 19.23
CA GLU A 826 4.77 -21.20 18.50
C GLU A 826 4.03 -21.99 17.41
N GLN A 827 4.51 -21.86 16.18
CA GLN A 827 3.81 -22.39 15.01
C GLN A 827 4.07 -23.90 14.87
N ALA A 828 2.99 -24.69 14.80
CA ALA A 828 3.09 -26.12 14.52
C ALA A 828 3.86 -26.38 13.21
N SER A 829 4.88 -27.25 13.28
CA SER A 829 5.67 -27.67 12.11
C SER A 829 4.88 -28.67 11.27
N THR A 830 4.99 -28.57 9.95
CA THR A 830 4.28 -29.48 9.02
C THR A 830 5.23 -30.09 8.01
N ILE A 831 4.85 -31.25 7.46
CA ILE A 831 5.64 -31.93 6.41
C ILE A 831 5.87 -31.05 5.17
N PHE A 832 4.95 -30.13 4.87
CA PHE A 832 5.08 -29.20 3.72
C PHE A 832 6.08 -28.06 3.99
N GLN A 833 6.55 -27.93 5.23
CA GLN A 833 7.60 -26.98 5.62
C GLN A 833 9.00 -27.58 5.67
N SER A 834 9.13 -28.91 5.80
CA SER A 834 10.42 -29.61 5.79
C SER A 834 10.87 -29.99 4.38
N GLU A 835 12.18 -30.14 4.20
CA GLU A 835 12.75 -30.65 2.94
C GLU A 835 12.52 -32.16 2.82
N GLN A 836 11.96 -32.61 1.70
CA GLN A 836 11.58 -34.02 1.51
C GLN A 836 12.72 -34.90 0.98
N GLY A 837 13.83 -34.30 0.54
CA GLY A 837 14.98 -35.03 0.00
C GLY A 837 14.69 -35.73 -1.33
N LYS A 838 15.29 -36.92 -1.55
CA LYS A 838 15.20 -37.70 -2.81
C LYS A 838 13.99 -38.65 -2.88
N LYS A 839 12.96 -38.44 -2.06
CA LYS A 839 11.72 -39.26 -2.06
C LYS A 839 10.90 -39.07 -3.34
N SER A 840 9.98 -39.99 -3.64
CA SER A 840 9.11 -39.90 -4.82
C SER A 840 7.79 -39.17 -4.55
N ILE A 841 7.26 -38.48 -5.57
CA ILE A 841 5.86 -38.04 -5.65
C ILE A 841 5.18 -38.96 -6.67
N ASP A 842 4.18 -39.71 -6.22
CA ASP A 842 3.56 -40.76 -7.03
C ASP A 842 2.18 -40.30 -7.48
N ILE A 843 1.97 -40.23 -8.80
CA ILE A 843 0.76 -39.73 -9.43
C ILE A 843 0.00 -40.88 -10.07
N TYR A 844 -1.18 -41.21 -9.57
CA TYR A 844 -2.10 -42.20 -10.12
C TYR A 844 -3.13 -41.50 -10.99
N TRP A 845 -2.81 -41.34 -12.27
CA TRP A 845 -3.66 -40.69 -13.27
C TRP A 845 -4.57 -41.73 -13.93
N LEU A 846 -5.66 -42.06 -13.25
CA LEU A 846 -6.53 -43.18 -13.60
C LEU A 846 -7.62 -42.80 -14.61
N PHE A 847 -8.03 -41.53 -14.62
CA PHE A 847 -9.06 -40.99 -15.48
C PHE A 847 -8.65 -39.61 -15.97
N ASP A 848 -9.13 -39.25 -17.15
CA ASP A 848 -8.92 -37.91 -17.67
C ASP A 848 -9.73 -36.87 -16.86
N ASP A 849 -9.05 -35.80 -16.47
CA ASP A 849 -9.54 -34.75 -15.58
C ASP A 849 -9.15 -33.34 -16.08
N GLY A 850 -8.76 -33.23 -17.36
CA GLY A 850 -8.25 -31.97 -17.94
C GLY A 850 -6.77 -31.70 -17.68
N GLY A 851 -6.10 -32.55 -16.91
CA GLY A 851 -4.67 -32.47 -16.61
C GLY A 851 -4.34 -31.85 -15.24
N LEU A 852 -5.36 -31.56 -14.41
CA LEU A 852 -5.16 -30.95 -13.09
C LEU A 852 -4.37 -31.86 -12.15
N THR A 853 -4.64 -33.18 -12.21
CA THR A 853 -3.90 -34.23 -11.48
C THR A 853 -2.40 -34.22 -11.81
N LEU A 854 -1.99 -33.77 -13.00
CA LEU A 854 -0.58 -33.64 -13.40
C LEU A 854 0.02 -32.27 -13.05
N LEU A 855 -0.78 -31.20 -13.18
CA LEU A 855 -0.33 -29.83 -12.98
C LEU A 855 0.04 -29.53 -11.51
N ILE A 856 -0.74 -30.00 -10.54
CA ILE A 856 -0.49 -29.72 -9.11
C ILE A 856 0.86 -30.31 -8.65
N PRO A 857 1.16 -31.60 -8.87
CA PRO A 857 2.48 -32.18 -8.57
C PRO A 857 3.64 -31.51 -9.31
N TYR A 858 3.43 -31.12 -10.58
CA TYR A 858 4.43 -30.38 -11.34
C TYR A 858 4.80 -29.04 -10.67
N LEU A 859 3.78 -28.25 -10.29
CA LEU A 859 3.99 -26.98 -9.60
C LEU A 859 4.67 -27.16 -8.24
N LEU A 860 4.35 -28.24 -7.52
CA LEU A 860 4.98 -28.61 -6.26
C LEU A 860 6.46 -28.95 -6.47
N GLY A 861 6.79 -29.79 -7.46
CA GLY A 861 8.15 -30.21 -7.78
C GLY A 861 9.10 -29.06 -8.16
N ARG A 862 8.59 -27.92 -8.64
CA ARG A 862 9.45 -26.74 -8.92
C ARG A 862 9.84 -25.93 -7.68
N LYS A 863 9.27 -26.24 -6.50
CA LYS A 863 9.56 -25.49 -5.26
C LYS A 863 10.78 -26.08 -4.57
N LYS A 864 11.61 -25.21 -3.96
CA LYS A 864 12.88 -25.58 -3.31
C LYS A 864 12.79 -26.84 -2.44
N ARG A 865 11.77 -26.93 -1.59
CA ARG A 865 11.55 -28.05 -0.63
C ARG A 865 11.26 -29.41 -1.28
N TRP A 866 10.73 -29.40 -2.50
CA TRP A 866 10.28 -30.59 -3.25
C TRP A 866 11.07 -30.81 -4.56
N SER A 867 12.03 -29.92 -4.87
CA SER A 867 12.82 -29.93 -6.11
C SER A 867 13.69 -31.17 -6.32
N LYS A 868 14.04 -31.86 -5.24
CA LYS A 868 14.82 -33.11 -5.28
C LYS A 868 13.94 -34.36 -5.39
N CYS A 869 12.62 -34.23 -5.33
CA CYS A 869 11.71 -35.35 -5.41
C CYS A 869 11.60 -35.86 -6.85
N ARG A 870 11.57 -37.19 -7.01
CA ARG A 870 11.33 -37.83 -8.31
C ARG A 870 9.83 -37.99 -8.53
N ILE A 871 9.33 -37.67 -9.73
CA ILE A 871 7.90 -37.78 -10.03
C ILE A 871 7.66 -39.05 -10.85
N ARG A 872 6.82 -39.94 -10.34
CA ARG A 872 6.41 -41.20 -10.99
C ARG A 872 4.95 -41.14 -11.38
N VAL A 873 4.61 -41.51 -12.61
CA VAL A 873 3.22 -41.48 -13.11
C VAL A 873 2.73 -42.91 -13.35
N PHE A 874 1.66 -43.28 -12.67
CA PHE A 874 0.96 -44.56 -12.78
C PHE A 874 -0.35 -44.37 -13.53
N VAL A 875 -0.57 -45.15 -14.59
CA VAL A 875 -1.79 -45.10 -15.41
C VAL A 875 -2.38 -46.49 -15.56
N GLY A 876 -3.70 -46.59 -15.57
CA GLY A 876 -4.37 -47.87 -15.83
C GLY A 876 -4.22 -48.27 -17.30
N GLY A 877 -3.96 -49.55 -17.56
CA GLY A 877 -3.83 -50.06 -18.91
C GLY A 877 -4.21 -51.54 -19.04
N GLN A 878 -4.18 -52.07 -20.26
CA GLN A 878 -4.45 -53.49 -20.52
C GLN A 878 -3.14 -54.28 -20.65
N ILE A 879 -3.09 -55.48 -20.07
CA ILE A 879 -1.92 -56.39 -20.12
C ILE A 879 -1.41 -56.58 -21.56
N ASN A 880 -2.33 -56.72 -22.51
CA ASN A 880 -2.00 -57.04 -23.90
C ASN A 880 -1.40 -55.86 -24.69
N ARG A 881 -1.45 -54.63 -24.17
CA ARG A 881 -1.04 -53.40 -24.88
C ARG A 881 -0.10 -52.49 -24.08
N MET A 882 0.49 -53.00 -22.99
CA MET A 882 1.25 -52.17 -22.04
C MET A 882 2.39 -51.38 -22.70
N ASP A 883 3.24 -52.00 -23.54
CA ASP A 883 4.37 -51.28 -24.13
C ASP A 883 3.96 -50.16 -25.09
N GLN A 884 2.85 -50.36 -25.82
CA GLN A 884 2.30 -49.36 -26.74
C GLN A 884 1.69 -48.19 -25.97
N GLU A 885 0.87 -48.47 -24.96
CA GLU A 885 0.26 -47.47 -24.08
C GLU A 885 1.33 -46.66 -23.33
N ARG A 886 2.43 -47.31 -22.91
CA ARG A 886 3.53 -46.67 -22.20
C ARG A 886 4.25 -45.67 -23.08
N LYS A 887 4.58 -46.06 -24.31
CA LYS A 887 5.25 -45.18 -25.29
C LYS A 887 4.36 -44.01 -25.69
N ALA A 888 3.06 -44.24 -25.91
CA ALA A 888 2.10 -43.19 -26.23
C ALA A 888 1.99 -42.15 -25.10
N LEU A 889 1.95 -42.61 -23.85
CA LEU A 889 1.85 -41.75 -22.68
C LEU A 889 3.14 -40.97 -22.40
N ILE A 890 4.31 -41.59 -22.55
CA ILE A 890 5.60 -40.88 -22.49
C ILE A 890 5.68 -39.80 -23.56
N SER A 891 5.21 -40.10 -24.79
CA SER A 891 5.12 -39.10 -25.86
C SER A 891 4.21 -37.93 -25.46
N LEU A 892 3.03 -38.21 -24.90
CA LEU A 892 2.10 -37.17 -24.42
C LEU A 892 2.72 -36.29 -23.32
N LEU A 893 3.34 -36.89 -22.29
CA LEU A 893 3.99 -36.16 -21.20
C LEU A 893 5.19 -35.34 -21.68
N SER A 894 5.94 -35.85 -22.67
CA SER A 894 7.04 -35.12 -23.29
C SER A 894 6.55 -33.89 -24.06
N LYS A 895 5.40 -33.99 -24.75
CA LYS A 895 4.75 -32.86 -25.44
C LYS A 895 4.28 -31.78 -24.46
N PHE A 896 3.80 -32.15 -23.28
CA PHE A 896 3.49 -31.21 -22.21
C PHE A 896 4.73 -30.59 -21.54
N ARG A 897 5.94 -31.12 -21.79
CA ARG A 897 7.21 -30.65 -21.23
C ARG A 897 7.24 -30.58 -19.71
N LEU A 898 6.55 -31.50 -19.03
CA LEU A 898 6.47 -31.54 -17.57
C LEU A 898 7.74 -32.13 -16.90
N GLY A 899 8.62 -32.76 -17.68
CA GLY A 899 9.85 -33.40 -17.18
C GLY A 899 9.61 -34.74 -16.46
N PHE A 900 8.45 -35.37 -16.69
CA PHE A 900 8.13 -36.68 -16.13
C PHE A 900 8.65 -37.77 -17.06
N HIS A 901 9.64 -38.53 -16.60
CA HIS A 901 10.28 -39.58 -17.41
C HIS A 901 9.93 -40.99 -16.93
N GLU A 902 9.40 -41.14 -15.72
CA GLU A 902 9.12 -42.42 -15.10
C GLU A 902 7.61 -42.72 -15.13
N VAL A 903 7.19 -43.56 -16.10
CA VAL A 903 5.80 -43.96 -16.32
C VAL A 903 5.64 -45.46 -16.12
N HIS A 904 4.65 -45.84 -15.31
CA HIS A 904 4.30 -47.21 -14.94
C HIS A 904 2.84 -47.50 -15.33
N ILE A 905 2.58 -48.66 -15.94
CA ILE A 905 1.23 -49.09 -16.30
C ILE A 905 0.74 -50.11 -15.29
N LEU A 906 -0.52 -49.95 -14.86
CA LEU A 906 -1.20 -50.81 -13.90
C LEU A 906 -2.19 -51.73 -14.63
N PRO A 907 -1.79 -52.98 -14.96
CA PRO A 907 -2.68 -53.96 -15.59
C PRO A 907 -3.74 -54.54 -14.65
N ASP A 908 -3.43 -54.59 -13.34
CA ASP A 908 -4.15 -55.43 -12.37
C ASP A 908 -5.28 -54.72 -11.63
N ILE A 909 -5.68 -53.53 -12.10
CA ILE A 909 -6.70 -52.67 -11.44
C ILE A 909 -8.06 -53.39 -11.32
N ASN A 910 -8.36 -54.31 -12.24
CA ASN A 910 -9.64 -55.02 -12.29
C ASN A 910 -9.59 -56.44 -11.73
N GLN A 911 -8.44 -56.90 -11.24
CA GLN A 911 -8.37 -58.21 -10.62
C GLN A 911 -9.19 -58.21 -9.32
N LYS A 912 -9.74 -59.37 -8.96
CA LYS A 912 -10.49 -59.50 -7.71
C LYS A 912 -9.55 -59.19 -6.54
N PRO A 913 -9.94 -58.28 -5.62
CA PRO A 913 -9.16 -57.99 -4.43
C PRO A 913 -9.06 -59.20 -3.51
N ARG A 914 -8.12 -59.17 -2.57
CA ARG A 914 -7.97 -60.23 -1.56
C ARG A 914 -9.23 -60.33 -0.71
N ALA A 915 -9.59 -61.56 -0.33
CA ALA A 915 -10.80 -61.82 0.45
C ALA A 915 -10.78 -61.08 1.81
N GLU A 916 -9.61 -60.95 2.44
CA GLU A 916 -9.42 -60.21 3.69
C GLU A 916 -9.79 -58.72 3.55
N HIS A 917 -9.28 -58.05 2.51
CA HIS A 917 -9.54 -56.63 2.25
C HIS A 917 -11.00 -56.40 1.82
N THR A 918 -11.59 -57.36 1.11
CA THR A 918 -13.01 -57.35 0.73
C THR A 918 -13.90 -57.45 1.97
N LYS A 919 -13.61 -58.39 2.87
CA LYS A 919 -14.33 -58.56 4.13
C LYS A 919 -14.24 -57.30 4.99
N ARG A 920 -13.05 -56.69 5.07
CA ARG A 920 -12.85 -55.43 5.81
C ARG A 920 -13.69 -54.28 5.26
N PHE A 921 -13.87 -54.21 3.94
CA PHE A 921 -14.76 -53.23 3.32
C PHE A 921 -16.23 -53.50 3.66
N GLU A 922 -16.66 -54.76 3.61
CA GLU A 922 -18.02 -55.17 3.99
C GLU A 922 -18.32 -54.86 5.47
N ASP A 923 -17.37 -55.13 6.37
CA ASP A 923 -17.46 -54.80 7.79
C ASP A 923 -17.56 -53.28 8.03
N MET A 924 -16.88 -52.47 7.20
CA MET A 924 -16.93 -51.00 7.29
C MET A 924 -18.31 -50.43 6.93
N ILE A 925 -18.97 -50.98 5.91
CA ILE A 925 -20.28 -50.50 5.47
C ILE A 925 -21.44 -51.13 6.24
N ALA A 926 -21.21 -52.25 6.95
CA ALA A 926 -22.25 -52.98 7.68
C ALA A 926 -23.13 -52.13 8.61
N PRO A 927 -22.60 -51.18 9.41
CA PRO A 927 -23.42 -50.31 10.27
C PRO A 927 -24.36 -49.37 9.50
N PHE A 928 -24.05 -49.12 8.22
CA PHE A 928 -24.79 -48.20 7.37
C PHE A 928 -25.75 -48.92 6.42
N ARG A 929 -25.90 -50.25 6.50
CA ARG A 929 -26.82 -51.00 5.63
C ARG A 929 -28.26 -50.92 6.11
N LEU A 930 -29.18 -50.83 5.14
CA LEU A 930 -30.63 -50.84 5.38
C LEU A 930 -31.18 -52.27 5.55
N ASN A 931 -30.48 -53.29 5.01
CA ASN A 931 -30.87 -54.70 5.01
C ASN A 931 -32.30 -54.90 4.54
N ASP A 932 -32.56 -54.50 3.30
CA ASP A 932 -33.88 -54.36 2.68
C ASP A 932 -34.27 -55.51 1.75
N GLY A 933 -33.41 -56.53 1.58
CA GLY A 933 -33.57 -57.63 0.63
C GLY A 933 -34.87 -58.46 0.66
N PHE A 934 -35.82 -58.19 1.56
CA PHE A 934 -37.15 -58.83 1.63
C PHE A 934 -38.32 -57.84 1.84
N LYS A 935 -38.11 -56.52 1.69
CA LYS A 935 -39.14 -55.48 1.93
C LYS A 935 -39.65 -54.87 0.61
N ASP A 936 -40.91 -54.45 0.60
CA ASP A 936 -41.55 -53.83 -0.59
C ASP A 936 -40.93 -52.46 -0.94
N GLU A 937 -40.86 -52.11 -2.24
CA GLU A 937 -40.26 -50.84 -2.70
C GLU A 937 -40.84 -49.58 -2.02
N ALA A 938 -42.13 -49.58 -1.69
CA ALA A 938 -42.78 -48.46 -1.00
C ALA A 938 -42.25 -48.28 0.44
N THR A 939 -42.06 -49.37 1.19
CA THR A 939 -41.52 -49.32 2.56
C THR A 939 -40.03 -49.01 2.56
N VAL A 940 -39.28 -49.48 1.55
CA VAL A 940 -37.87 -49.10 1.37
C VAL A 940 -37.74 -47.60 1.07
N THR A 941 -38.67 -47.04 0.29
CA THR A 941 -38.66 -45.60 -0.04
C THR A 941 -39.00 -44.73 1.18
N GLU A 942 -39.94 -45.15 2.03
CA GLU A 942 -40.27 -44.49 3.29
C GLU A 942 -39.10 -44.56 4.29
N MET A 943 -38.50 -45.75 4.48
CA MET A 943 -37.31 -45.93 5.33
C MET A 943 -36.10 -45.10 4.85
N ARG A 944 -36.02 -44.80 3.55
CA ARG A 944 -35.01 -43.91 2.95
C ARG A 944 -35.30 -42.43 3.22
N GLN A 945 -36.55 -42.03 3.33
CA GLN A 945 -36.90 -40.66 3.72
C GLN A 945 -36.47 -40.38 5.17
N ASP A 946 -36.65 -41.36 6.06
CA ASP A 946 -36.27 -41.25 7.47
C ASP A 946 -34.75 -41.35 7.70
N CYS A 947 -34.03 -42.09 6.85
CA CYS A 947 -32.59 -42.35 6.98
C CYS A 947 -31.85 -42.34 5.63
N PRO A 948 -31.69 -41.17 4.97
CA PRO A 948 -31.10 -41.07 3.63
C PRO A 948 -29.64 -41.52 3.52
N TRP A 949 -28.92 -41.56 4.65
CA TRP A 949 -27.51 -41.97 4.71
C TRP A 949 -27.32 -43.49 4.70
N LYS A 950 -28.38 -44.29 4.87
CA LYS A 950 -28.29 -45.76 4.85
C LYS A 950 -28.24 -46.28 3.42
N ILE A 951 -27.49 -47.36 3.23
CA ILE A 951 -27.21 -47.97 1.94
C ILE A 951 -28.13 -49.17 1.75
N SER A 952 -28.88 -49.18 0.65
CA SER A 952 -29.70 -50.34 0.26
C SER A 952 -28.88 -51.45 -0.38
N ASP A 953 -29.38 -52.68 -0.33
CA ASP A 953 -28.75 -53.85 -0.93
C ASP A 953 -28.73 -53.72 -2.48
N GLU A 954 -29.73 -53.06 -3.05
CA GLU A 954 -29.78 -52.77 -4.49
C GLU A 954 -28.64 -51.82 -4.93
N GLU A 955 -28.36 -50.76 -4.16
CA GLU A 955 -27.27 -49.80 -4.44
C GLU A 955 -25.88 -50.43 -4.31
N ILE A 956 -25.71 -51.34 -3.34
CA ILE A 956 -24.48 -52.12 -3.18
C ILE A 956 -24.25 -52.99 -4.42
N ASN A 957 -25.29 -53.69 -4.88
CA ASN A 957 -25.19 -54.53 -6.06
C ASN A 957 -24.90 -53.71 -7.33
N LYS A 958 -25.60 -52.58 -7.53
CA LYS A 958 -25.36 -51.66 -8.65
C LYS A 958 -23.93 -51.12 -8.68
N ASN A 959 -23.33 -50.87 -7.52
CA ASN A 959 -21.99 -50.29 -7.42
C ASN A 959 -20.88 -51.30 -7.06
N ARG A 960 -21.18 -52.60 -6.97
CA ARG A 960 -20.26 -53.64 -6.48
C ARG A 960 -18.91 -53.65 -7.18
N VAL A 961 -18.92 -53.55 -8.52
CA VAL A 961 -17.69 -53.54 -9.33
C VAL A 961 -16.82 -52.33 -9.00
N LYS A 962 -17.42 -51.15 -8.83
CA LYS A 962 -16.69 -49.94 -8.44
C LYS A 962 -16.12 -50.06 -7.04
N SER A 963 -16.88 -50.58 -6.08
CA SER A 963 -16.43 -50.81 -4.70
C SER A 963 -15.22 -51.75 -4.66
N LEU A 964 -15.30 -52.91 -5.32
CA LEU A 964 -14.19 -53.87 -5.37
C LEU A 964 -12.94 -53.29 -6.05
N ARG A 965 -13.12 -52.43 -7.06
CA ARG A 965 -12.00 -51.71 -7.68
C ARG A 965 -11.31 -50.75 -6.70
N GLN A 966 -12.04 -50.06 -5.83
CA GLN A 966 -11.42 -49.18 -4.83
C GLN A 966 -10.59 -49.98 -3.82
N VAL A 967 -11.09 -51.15 -3.40
CA VAL A 967 -10.35 -52.09 -2.54
C VAL A 967 -9.06 -52.55 -3.24
N ARG A 968 -9.14 -52.95 -4.51
CA ARG A 968 -7.97 -53.37 -5.29
C ARG A 968 -6.96 -52.25 -5.49
N LEU A 969 -7.42 -51.02 -5.74
CA LEU A 969 -6.54 -49.86 -5.86
C LEU A 969 -5.78 -49.57 -4.56
N ASN A 970 -6.41 -49.75 -3.40
CA ASN A 970 -5.73 -49.61 -2.12
C ASN A 970 -4.57 -50.62 -1.96
N GLU A 971 -4.78 -51.89 -2.34
CA GLU A 971 -3.70 -52.90 -2.32
C GLU A 971 -2.51 -52.46 -3.19
N ILE A 972 -2.77 -51.99 -4.40
CA ILE A 972 -1.75 -51.50 -5.33
C ILE A 972 -1.00 -50.28 -4.76
N LEU A 973 -1.71 -49.36 -4.12
CA LEU A 973 -1.12 -48.18 -3.49
C LEU A 973 -0.18 -48.56 -2.35
N GLN A 974 -0.58 -49.53 -1.53
CA GLN A 974 0.24 -50.04 -0.43
C GLN A 974 1.51 -50.74 -0.92
N ASP A 975 1.40 -51.51 -2.00
CA ASP A 975 2.53 -52.24 -2.59
C ASP A 975 3.54 -51.31 -3.28
N SER A 976 3.06 -50.29 -4.01
CA SER A 976 3.91 -49.48 -4.91
C SER A 976 4.39 -48.14 -4.31
N SER A 977 3.65 -47.57 -3.35
CA SER A 977 3.83 -46.18 -2.90
C SER A 977 4.01 -46.04 -1.38
N ARG A 978 4.49 -47.09 -0.69
CA ARG A 978 4.66 -47.10 0.78
C ARG A 978 5.64 -46.04 1.31
N ASP A 979 6.73 -45.79 0.57
CA ASP A 979 7.82 -44.89 0.97
C ASP A 979 7.82 -43.55 0.21
N ALA A 980 6.72 -43.25 -0.50
CA ALA A 980 6.56 -41.98 -1.19
C ALA A 980 6.59 -40.80 -0.21
N ALA A 981 6.93 -39.60 -0.69
CA ALA A 981 6.72 -38.36 0.07
C ALA A 981 5.26 -37.88 -0.05
N LEU A 982 4.60 -38.17 -1.17
CA LEU A 982 3.26 -37.72 -1.48
C LEU A 982 2.61 -38.63 -2.52
N VAL A 983 1.37 -39.01 -2.29
CA VAL A 983 0.56 -39.79 -3.26
C VAL A 983 -0.56 -38.90 -3.77
N VAL A 984 -0.63 -38.73 -5.09
CA VAL A 984 -1.71 -38.00 -5.77
C VAL A 984 -2.50 -39.00 -6.60
N ILE A 985 -3.80 -39.08 -6.39
CA ILE A 985 -4.66 -40.03 -7.10
C ILE A 985 -5.93 -39.35 -7.58
N THR A 986 -6.41 -39.74 -8.76
CA THR A 986 -7.68 -39.23 -9.29
C THR A 986 -8.84 -39.62 -8.36
N LEU A 987 -9.58 -38.61 -7.88
CA LEU A 987 -10.75 -38.80 -7.02
C LEU A 987 -11.87 -39.50 -7.82
N PRO A 988 -12.38 -40.66 -7.36
CA PRO A 988 -13.50 -41.33 -8.01
C PRO A 988 -14.77 -40.47 -7.88
N ILE A 989 -15.64 -40.44 -8.90
CA ILE A 989 -16.91 -39.72 -8.82
C ILE A 989 -18.03 -40.68 -8.39
N GLY A 990 -18.66 -40.37 -7.26
CA GLY A 990 -20.00 -40.87 -6.89
C GLY A 990 -21.07 -40.10 -7.67
N ARG A 991 -22.01 -40.79 -8.31
CA ARG A 991 -23.11 -40.11 -9.03
C ARG A 991 -24.23 -39.73 -8.05
N LYS A 992 -24.68 -38.49 -8.13
CA LYS A 992 -25.77 -37.97 -7.29
C LYS A 992 -27.03 -38.82 -7.50
N GLY A 993 -27.65 -39.29 -6.43
CA GLY A 993 -28.85 -40.15 -6.45
C GLY A 993 -28.63 -41.62 -6.85
N LYS A 994 -27.43 -42.03 -7.30
CA LYS A 994 -27.09 -43.45 -7.58
C LYS A 994 -26.06 -44.05 -6.63
N CYS A 995 -25.30 -43.19 -5.97
CA CYS A 995 -24.36 -43.56 -4.93
C CYS A 995 -24.74 -42.82 -3.65
N PRO A 996 -25.13 -43.51 -2.58
CA PRO A 996 -25.41 -42.86 -1.30
C PRO A 996 -24.12 -42.29 -0.70
N SER A 997 -24.24 -41.22 0.08
CA SER A 997 -23.09 -40.47 0.62
C SER A 997 -22.19 -41.33 1.50
N SER A 998 -22.78 -42.22 2.32
CA SER A 998 -22.03 -43.18 3.14
C SER A 998 -21.20 -44.16 2.31
N LEU A 999 -21.74 -44.66 1.19
CA LEU A 999 -21.00 -45.54 0.28
C LEU A 999 -19.86 -44.80 -0.41
N TYR A 1000 -20.11 -43.55 -0.83
CA TYR A 1000 -19.09 -42.72 -1.45
C TYR A 1000 -17.96 -42.40 -0.45
N MET A 1001 -18.30 -42.05 0.79
CA MET A 1001 -17.31 -41.83 1.84
C MET A 1001 -16.51 -43.10 2.16
N ALA A 1002 -17.16 -44.27 2.17
CA ALA A 1002 -16.48 -45.57 2.34
C ALA A 1002 -15.48 -45.85 1.20
N TRP A 1003 -15.77 -45.45 -0.03
CA TRP A 1003 -14.79 -45.54 -1.13
C TRP A 1003 -13.57 -44.66 -0.89
N LEU A 1004 -13.77 -43.41 -0.49
CA LEU A 1004 -12.67 -42.48 -0.22
C LEU A 1004 -11.83 -42.94 0.98
N GLU A 1005 -12.47 -43.48 2.02
CA GLU A 1005 -11.80 -44.11 3.15
C GLU A 1005 -10.94 -45.27 2.67
N THR A 1006 -11.55 -46.25 2.00
CA THR A 1006 -10.88 -47.46 1.52
C THR A 1006 -9.69 -47.15 0.64
N LEU A 1007 -9.81 -46.21 -0.31
CA LEU A 1007 -8.72 -45.86 -1.21
C LEU A 1007 -7.50 -45.29 -0.47
N SER A 1008 -7.72 -44.57 0.63
CA SER A 1008 -6.69 -43.78 1.31
C SER A 1008 -6.30 -44.31 2.70
N GLN A 1009 -6.84 -45.46 3.09
CA GLN A 1009 -6.60 -46.11 4.38
C GLN A 1009 -5.21 -46.77 4.43
N ASP A 1010 -4.59 -46.73 5.62
CA ASP A 1010 -3.31 -47.38 5.99
C ASP A 1010 -2.06 -46.95 5.19
N LEU A 1011 -2.15 -45.86 4.41
CA LEU A 1011 -1.00 -45.25 3.75
C LEU A 1011 -0.19 -44.37 4.73
N ARG A 1012 1.14 -44.57 4.74
CA ARG A 1012 2.09 -43.74 5.48
C ARG A 1012 2.22 -42.31 4.91
N PRO A 1013 2.36 -42.12 3.59
CA PRO A 1013 2.45 -40.76 3.02
C PRO A 1013 1.11 -40.02 3.06
N PRO A 1014 1.14 -38.67 3.02
CA PRO A 1014 -0.05 -37.88 2.71
C PRO A 1014 -0.65 -38.29 1.37
N VAL A 1015 -1.99 -38.35 1.31
CA VAL A 1015 -2.75 -38.72 0.11
C VAL A 1015 -3.59 -37.54 -0.33
N ILE A 1016 -3.52 -37.21 -1.62
CA ILE A 1016 -4.32 -36.16 -2.24
C ILE A 1016 -5.21 -36.79 -3.31
N LEU A 1017 -6.52 -36.60 -3.14
CA LEU A 1017 -7.53 -37.01 -4.11
C LEU A 1017 -7.88 -35.79 -4.97
N ILE A 1018 -7.63 -35.85 -6.28
CA ILE A 1018 -7.84 -34.71 -7.19
C ILE A 1018 -8.81 -35.07 -8.31
N ARG A 1019 -9.74 -34.16 -8.61
CA ARG A 1019 -10.53 -34.20 -9.84
C ARG A 1019 -10.64 -32.79 -10.41
N GLY A 1020 -10.21 -32.59 -11.65
CA GLY A 1020 -10.46 -31.35 -12.38
C GLY A 1020 -11.90 -31.20 -12.84
N ASN A 1021 -12.23 -30.00 -13.33
CA ASN A 1021 -13.56 -29.63 -13.83
C ASN A 1021 -13.84 -30.12 -15.27
N GLN A 1022 -12.97 -30.97 -15.81
CA GLN A 1022 -13.00 -31.47 -17.19
C GLN A 1022 -12.73 -30.45 -18.28
N GLU A 1023 -12.30 -29.24 -17.94
CA GLU A 1023 -11.72 -28.28 -18.89
C GLU A 1023 -10.20 -28.49 -19.01
N ASN A 1024 -9.64 -28.16 -20.17
CA ASN A 1024 -8.20 -28.35 -20.38
C ASN A 1024 -7.40 -27.32 -19.58
N VAL A 1025 -6.59 -27.80 -18.63
CA VAL A 1025 -5.62 -26.97 -17.89
C VAL A 1025 -4.21 -27.08 -18.46
N LEU A 1026 -3.99 -28.03 -19.37
CA LEU A 1026 -2.76 -28.24 -20.13
C LEU A 1026 -3.08 -28.30 -21.62
N THR A 1027 -2.21 -27.72 -22.46
CA THR A 1027 -2.29 -27.81 -23.93
C THR A 1027 -0.89 -27.84 -24.54
N PHE A 1028 -0.77 -28.40 -25.75
CA PHE A 1028 0.46 -28.38 -26.56
C PHE A 1028 0.34 -27.56 -27.85
N TYR A 1029 -0.86 -27.10 -28.22
CA TYR A 1029 -1.07 -26.22 -29.38
C TYR A 1029 -1.38 -24.78 -28.96
N CYS A 1030 -0.81 -23.82 -29.70
CA CYS A 1030 -1.20 -22.42 -29.65
C CYS A 1030 -2.26 -22.23 -30.73
N GLN A 1031 -3.50 -21.93 -30.35
CA GLN A 1031 -4.39 -21.17 -31.22
C GLN A 1031 -4.66 -19.86 -30.51
#